data_AF-A0A5Q3QAU2-F1
#
_entry.id   AF-A0A5Q3QAU2-F1
#
_cell.length_a   1.000
_cell.length_b   1.000
_cell.length_c   1.000
_cell.angle_alpha   90.00
_cell.angle_beta   90.00
_cell.angle_gamma   90.00
#
_symmetry.space_group_name_H-M   'P 1'
#
loop_
_entity.id
_entity.type
_entity.pdbx_description
1 polymer ?
#
loop_
_entity_poly.entity_id
_entity_poly.type
_entity_poly.pdbx_seq_one_letter_code
_entity_poly.pdbx_strand_id
1 'polypeptide(L)'
;MSNEFRLADGGHIDRDRPIDFHFDGRRLSGYAGDTLASALLANGVHRVGSSIKYRRPRGIVSAGVEEPNALVQVDEPYAEPMLTATTVPLEEGLRARSLPGRGELVDAGDTARNDAMHAHCDVLVVGGGPAGLAAADAAASSGARVMLADSDTRLGGTLSGRQENIDGLPASCWVDRTTRYLENQDEVRLLRRTTVFGYYDDNYVMAVEHRGHGSQRIWRIRAKEVVLATGSHERPVVFSGNDRPGVMLAGAAETYLHRYAVLPGRRAVIFTTNDSAYAAAVNLHDAGVDVAAIVDARDVVSTYWASLCIERGIPIHSHAAVVSTSGPSRVTHAHLSTLASDQDRLPGVRKVVTCDLLLVSGGWTPAVHLHSQAGGGLRQDESVGAFLPDGARQRVRSAGACAGTLTTGECLRYGAQAGADASIALGFVPEPQVRPTAERVPVLAGTNLTFVPSSSDTEGTTQFVDLTRDATVADVRRATGAGLTSVEHVKRYTTIGTGHEQGKTSGIVSTGVIAALNGQHPAELGTTTFRAPFTPVSFAALAGQERGDLYDPVRVTALHDWHVAQGAEFENVGQWKRPWYYPRSGEDMETAVLRECRAAREGVAIQDVSTLGKIDVQGPDAAEFLDRVYTNKISTLKPGRIRYAVMCGSDGMVFDDGTVLCAGEGRYLITTTTGGAAGVLDWLEDWLQTEWTDLRVHLTSVTEQWATIALVGPQARDVLGRVSTIDLDNDTFPFMSWVDGPVAGRRARVCRISFSGELAYEINVPWWHGREIWEALFDAGRPESITPYGTETMHVLRAEKGFPIVGQDTDGTITPYDLGMNWAVSKSKHDFLGKRSFDRQDTRRTDRKQLVGILPEDPELVLSEGAQLVETQDLPEPPVPMLGHVTSSYRSATLGRGFSLALVHNGHHRHGDTIYSPLGGELVPVTITETVFYDKQGARRDG
;
A
#
# COMPACT_ATOMS: atom_id res chain seq x y z
N MET A 1 32.46 8.94 -33.17
CA MET A 1 33.25 8.77 -31.93
C MET A 1 32.24 8.66 -30.80
N SER A 2 32.37 7.71 -29.87
CA SER A 2 31.57 7.74 -28.63
C SER A 2 31.88 9.02 -27.86
N ASN A 3 30.90 9.60 -27.18
CA ASN A 3 31.05 10.85 -26.42
C ASN A 3 31.39 12.13 -27.24
N GLU A 4 30.90 12.26 -28.49
CA GLU A 4 31.14 13.43 -29.35
C GLU A 4 30.73 14.78 -28.73
N PHE A 5 29.70 14.79 -27.88
CA PHE A 5 29.18 16.01 -27.24
C PHE A 5 29.70 16.21 -25.80
N ARG A 6 30.64 15.38 -25.34
CA ARG A 6 31.26 15.50 -24.02
C ARG A 6 32.44 16.48 -24.08
N LEU A 7 32.54 17.37 -23.10
CA LEU A 7 33.71 18.22 -22.90
C LEU A 7 34.90 17.40 -22.38
N ALA A 8 36.10 17.87 -22.68
CA ALA A 8 37.36 17.20 -22.31
C ALA A 8 37.55 17.12 -20.78
N ASP A 9 37.08 18.12 -20.05
CA ASP A 9 37.18 18.24 -18.60
C ASP A 9 35.85 18.69 -17.97
N GLY A 10 35.83 18.81 -16.64
CA GLY A 10 34.64 19.17 -15.86
C GLY A 10 33.65 18.03 -15.65
N GLY A 11 32.51 18.37 -15.04
CA GLY A 11 31.45 17.44 -14.64
C GLY A 11 31.68 16.83 -13.25
N HIS A 12 30.59 16.41 -12.61
CA HIS A 12 30.55 15.58 -11.41
C HIS A 12 30.44 14.10 -11.80
N ILE A 13 31.34 13.68 -12.68
CA ILE A 13 31.48 12.30 -13.19
C ILE A 13 32.89 11.79 -12.87
N ASP A 14 33.01 10.49 -12.67
CA ASP A 14 34.28 9.81 -12.48
C ASP A 14 34.85 9.38 -13.83
N ARG A 15 35.78 10.18 -14.36
CA ARG A 15 36.40 9.97 -15.68
C ARG A 15 37.37 8.80 -15.71
N ASP A 16 37.82 8.32 -14.55
CA ASP A 16 38.70 7.14 -14.43
C ASP A 16 37.89 5.83 -14.46
N ARG A 17 36.56 5.93 -14.34
CA ARG A 17 35.64 4.80 -14.35
C ARG A 17 34.64 4.91 -15.53
N PRO A 18 35.07 4.56 -16.75
CA PRO A 18 34.15 4.44 -17.88
C PRO A 18 33.13 3.31 -17.64
N ILE A 19 31.92 3.49 -18.16
CA ILE A 19 30.82 2.52 -18.07
C ILE A 19 30.31 2.20 -19.48
N ASP A 20 30.24 0.90 -19.80
CA ASP A 20 29.63 0.42 -21.05
C ASP A 20 28.15 0.06 -20.81
N PHE A 21 27.28 0.49 -21.73
CA PHE A 21 25.84 0.24 -21.66
C PHE A 21 25.21 0.08 -23.06
N HIS A 22 23.96 -0.38 -23.09
CA HIS A 22 23.19 -0.50 -24.31
C HIS A 22 21.90 0.33 -24.24
N PHE A 23 21.63 1.06 -25.32
CA PHE A 23 20.36 1.76 -25.51
C PHE A 23 19.80 1.47 -26.90
N ASP A 24 18.55 1.01 -26.98
CA ASP A 24 17.89 0.61 -28.23
C ASP A 24 18.77 -0.35 -29.07
N GLY A 25 19.42 -1.31 -28.40
CA GLY A 25 20.31 -2.30 -29.01
C GLY A 25 21.69 -1.79 -29.45
N ARG A 26 21.99 -0.50 -29.26
CA ARG A 26 23.29 0.10 -29.60
C ARG A 26 24.19 0.17 -28.37
N ARG A 27 25.42 -0.33 -28.49
CA ARG A 27 26.45 -0.17 -27.45
C ARG A 27 26.96 1.28 -27.43
N LEU A 28 26.95 1.89 -26.25
CA LEU A 28 27.41 3.24 -25.96
C LEU A 28 28.30 3.22 -24.72
N SER A 29 29.01 4.32 -24.46
CA SER A 29 29.84 4.46 -23.26
C SER A 29 29.62 5.80 -22.57
N GLY A 30 29.70 5.79 -21.25
CA GLY A 30 29.62 6.98 -20.39
C GLY A 30 30.58 6.83 -19.21
N TYR A 31 30.29 7.51 -18.11
CA TYR A 31 31.12 7.49 -16.91
C TYR A 31 30.27 7.26 -15.66
N ALA A 32 30.87 6.72 -14.60
CA ALA A 32 30.19 6.65 -13.31
C ALA A 32 29.81 8.07 -12.85
N GLY A 33 28.56 8.23 -12.39
CA GLY A 33 27.97 9.55 -12.09
C GLY A 33 27.11 10.12 -13.21
N ASP A 34 27.16 9.57 -14.43
CA ASP A 34 26.15 9.85 -15.45
C ASP A 34 24.77 9.32 -15.05
N THR A 35 23.75 9.96 -15.60
CA THR A 35 22.43 9.35 -15.79
C THR A 35 22.35 8.80 -17.21
N LEU A 36 21.36 7.94 -17.49
CA LEU A 36 21.14 7.46 -18.85
C LEU A 36 20.94 8.64 -19.82
N ALA A 37 20.21 9.68 -19.43
CA ALA A 37 20.01 10.87 -20.26
C ALA A 37 21.31 11.63 -20.57
N SER A 38 22.19 11.87 -19.58
CA SER A 38 23.45 12.57 -19.82
C SER A 38 24.38 11.76 -20.73
N ALA A 39 24.44 10.44 -20.53
CA ALA A 39 25.22 9.54 -21.38
C ALA A 39 24.68 9.48 -22.81
N LEU A 40 23.36 9.52 -23.00
CA LEU A 40 22.73 9.56 -24.33
C LEU A 40 23.09 10.85 -25.07
N LEU A 41 22.94 12.01 -24.42
CA LEU A 41 23.30 13.30 -25.02
C LEU A 41 24.78 13.37 -25.38
N ALA A 42 25.67 12.91 -24.50
CA ALA A 42 27.11 12.86 -24.76
C ALA A 42 27.45 12.05 -26.02
N ASN A 43 26.72 10.97 -26.27
CA ASN A 43 26.86 10.13 -27.47
C ASN A 43 26.06 10.64 -28.69
N GLY A 44 25.53 11.86 -28.64
CA GLY A 44 24.80 12.48 -29.74
C GLY A 44 23.37 11.96 -29.93
N VAL A 45 22.83 11.22 -28.96
CA VAL A 45 21.46 10.68 -29.00
C VAL A 45 20.48 11.70 -28.46
N HIS A 46 19.88 12.48 -29.37
CA HIS A 46 18.94 13.56 -29.02
C HIS A 46 17.47 13.15 -29.17
N ARG A 47 17.19 12.10 -29.95
CA ARG A 47 15.87 11.47 -30.07
C ARG A 47 15.89 10.22 -29.20
N VAL A 48 15.08 10.23 -28.14
CA VAL A 48 15.03 9.18 -27.12
C VAL A 48 13.71 8.42 -27.11
N GLY A 49 12.76 8.79 -27.98
CA GLY A 49 11.50 8.09 -28.09
C GLY A 49 10.52 8.73 -29.07
N SER A 50 9.24 8.39 -28.88
CA SER A 50 8.13 9.00 -29.61
C SER A 50 6.94 9.26 -28.69
N SER A 51 6.11 10.22 -29.05
CA SER A 51 4.93 10.58 -28.26
C SER A 51 3.86 9.48 -28.29
N ILE A 52 3.03 9.41 -27.24
CA ILE A 52 2.12 8.30 -27.01
C ILE A 52 0.98 8.21 -28.04
N LYS A 53 0.40 9.34 -28.45
CA LYS A 53 -0.78 9.41 -29.32
C LYS A 53 -0.39 9.64 -30.77
N TYR A 54 0.47 10.62 -31.01
CA TYR A 54 0.81 11.06 -32.37
C TYR A 54 2.10 10.45 -32.93
N ARG A 55 2.83 9.64 -32.14
CA ARG A 55 4.12 9.03 -32.52
C ARG A 55 5.15 10.05 -33.01
N ARG A 56 5.06 11.29 -32.53
CA ARG A 56 5.99 12.36 -32.90
C ARG A 56 7.36 12.09 -32.30
N PRO A 57 8.48 12.38 -32.98
CA PRO A 57 9.82 12.26 -32.39
C PRO A 57 9.91 13.07 -31.10
N ARG A 58 10.44 12.48 -30.03
CA ARG A 58 10.66 13.17 -28.74
C ARG A 58 12.12 13.05 -28.30
N GLY A 59 12.61 14.12 -27.69
CA GLY A 59 13.94 14.26 -27.11
C GLY A 59 13.89 14.53 -25.62
N ILE A 60 15.05 14.53 -24.97
CA ILE A 60 15.23 14.93 -23.57
C ILE A 60 14.88 16.42 -23.43
N VAL A 61 14.09 16.77 -22.40
CA VAL A 61 13.59 18.14 -22.17
C VAL A 61 14.10 18.72 -20.86
N SER A 62 14.23 17.92 -19.81
CA SER A 62 14.71 18.34 -18.49
C SER A 62 15.96 17.55 -18.07
N ALA A 63 16.39 17.72 -16.81
CA ALA A 63 17.51 16.98 -16.22
C ALA A 63 17.14 16.33 -14.87
N GLY A 64 15.84 16.20 -14.59
CA GLY A 64 15.32 15.76 -13.29
C GLY A 64 14.03 14.94 -13.39
N VAL A 65 13.28 14.91 -12.29
CA VAL A 65 12.02 14.13 -12.15
C VAL A 65 10.85 14.71 -12.95
N GLU A 66 11.00 15.93 -13.44
CA GLU A 66 10.04 16.65 -14.29
C GLU A 66 10.15 16.28 -15.78
N GLU A 67 11.01 15.33 -16.15
CA GLU A 67 11.20 14.87 -17.54
C GLU A 67 9.92 14.25 -18.12
N PRO A 68 9.33 14.84 -19.18
CA PRO A 68 8.06 14.37 -19.75
C PRO A 68 8.22 13.35 -20.90
N ASN A 69 9.39 13.25 -21.52
CA ASN A 69 9.57 12.55 -22.80
C ASN A 69 10.45 11.29 -22.70
N ALA A 70 11.60 11.40 -22.04
CA ALA A 70 12.67 10.41 -22.07
C ALA A 70 12.38 9.19 -21.19
N LEU A 71 11.28 8.49 -21.48
CA LEU A 71 10.86 7.28 -20.79
C LEU A 71 11.56 6.05 -21.34
N VAL A 72 11.98 5.16 -20.45
CA VAL A 72 12.73 3.94 -20.79
C VAL A 72 12.21 2.72 -20.04
N GLN A 73 12.39 1.57 -20.67
CA GLN A 73 12.39 0.26 -20.03
C GLN A 73 13.83 -0.07 -19.71
N VAL A 74 14.15 -0.36 -18.45
CA VAL A 74 15.41 -1.03 -18.10
C VAL A 74 15.15 -2.52 -18.13
N ASP A 75 15.97 -3.27 -18.87
CA ASP A 75 15.90 -4.73 -18.99
C ASP A 75 16.94 -5.41 -18.08
N GLU A 76 18.12 -4.79 -17.94
CA GLU A 76 19.25 -5.26 -17.10
C GLU A 76 19.86 -4.06 -16.36
N PRO A 77 20.36 -4.24 -15.12
CA PRO A 77 20.46 -5.50 -14.37
C PRO A 77 19.15 -5.92 -13.65
N TYR A 78 18.15 -5.05 -13.64
CA TYR A 78 16.82 -5.33 -13.10
C TYR A 78 15.76 -4.81 -14.08
N ALA A 79 14.66 -5.54 -14.22
CA ALA A 79 13.61 -5.18 -15.13
C ALA A 79 12.67 -4.16 -14.48
N GLU A 80 12.66 -2.91 -14.98
CA GLU A 80 11.77 -1.87 -14.48
C GLU A 80 11.25 -0.98 -15.62
N PRO A 81 9.93 -0.90 -15.81
CA PRO A 81 9.31 -0.09 -16.85
C PRO A 81 9.14 1.38 -16.44
N MET A 82 8.90 2.24 -17.44
CA MET A 82 8.42 3.62 -17.26
C MET A 82 9.34 4.51 -16.41
N LEU A 83 10.65 4.21 -16.37
CA LEU A 83 11.64 5.06 -15.72
C LEU A 83 11.96 6.28 -16.60
N THR A 84 12.35 7.39 -15.99
CA THR A 84 12.84 8.57 -16.72
C THR A 84 14.36 8.47 -16.86
N ALA A 85 14.87 8.56 -18.10
CA ALA A 85 16.31 8.46 -18.36
C ALA A 85 17.15 9.48 -17.58
N THR A 86 16.54 10.61 -17.18
CA THR A 86 17.15 11.66 -16.35
C THR A 86 17.40 11.23 -14.90
N THR A 87 16.75 10.18 -14.42
CA THR A 87 16.86 9.69 -13.03
C THR A 87 17.45 8.29 -12.93
N VAL A 88 17.55 7.55 -14.04
CA VAL A 88 18.23 6.25 -14.11
C VAL A 88 19.74 6.47 -14.02
N PRO A 89 20.42 6.03 -12.95
CA PRO A 89 21.87 6.10 -12.85
C PRO A 89 22.50 5.18 -13.90
N LEU A 90 23.63 5.61 -14.48
CA LEU A 90 24.38 4.76 -15.39
C LEU A 90 25.15 3.68 -14.58
N GLU A 91 24.91 2.42 -14.91
CA GLU A 91 25.54 1.26 -14.28
C GLU A 91 26.16 0.35 -15.35
N GLU A 92 27.19 -0.42 -14.96
CA GLU A 92 27.87 -1.35 -15.86
C GLU A 92 26.91 -2.42 -16.38
N GLY A 93 26.88 -2.62 -17.70
CA GLY A 93 26.01 -3.60 -18.33
C GLY A 93 24.53 -3.17 -18.42
N LEU A 94 24.18 -1.93 -18.04
CA LEU A 94 22.82 -1.40 -18.18
C LEU A 94 22.30 -1.61 -19.61
N ARG A 95 21.10 -2.21 -19.73
CA ARG A 95 20.38 -2.31 -21.00
C ARG A 95 19.04 -1.62 -20.87
N ALA A 96 18.82 -0.63 -21.72
CA ALA A 96 17.56 0.10 -21.74
C ALA A 96 17.01 0.29 -23.16
N ARG A 97 15.69 0.43 -23.25
CA ARG A 97 14.95 0.68 -24.49
C ARG A 97 14.08 1.91 -24.34
N SER A 98 13.93 2.68 -25.41
CA SER A 98 13.01 3.81 -25.45
C SER A 98 11.56 3.35 -25.35
N LEU A 99 10.73 4.11 -24.62
CA LEU A 99 9.31 3.86 -24.49
C LEU A 99 8.47 4.97 -25.13
N PRO A 100 7.37 4.64 -25.82
CA PRO A 100 6.42 5.62 -26.34
C PRO A 100 5.32 5.95 -25.32
N GLY A 101 5.69 6.18 -24.06
CA GLY A 101 4.74 6.46 -22.97
C GLY A 101 3.96 5.25 -22.44
N ARG A 102 4.33 4.03 -22.83
CA ARG A 102 3.77 2.78 -22.31
C ARG A 102 4.90 1.78 -22.04
N GLY A 103 5.00 1.29 -20.80
CA GLY A 103 5.95 0.26 -20.41
C GLY A 103 5.36 -1.14 -20.39
N GLU A 104 6.23 -2.12 -20.20
CA GLU A 104 5.89 -3.55 -20.16
C GLU A 104 6.34 -4.11 -18.80
N LEU A 105 5.42 -4.77 -18.10
CA LEU A 105 5.78 -5.56 -16.91
C LEU A 105 6.41 -6.87 -17.37
N VAL A 106 7.42 -7.33 -16.63
CA VAL A 106 8.02 -8.65 -16.86
C VAL A 106 7.27 -9.73 -16.07
N ASP A 107 7.18 -10.93 -16.63
CA ASP A 107 6.56 -12.08 -15.96
C ASP A 107 7.46 -12.69 -14.86
N ALA A 108 8.77 -12.40 -14.90
CA ALA A 108 9.71 -12.87 -13.90
C ALA A 108 9.42 -12.21 -12.54
N GLY A 109 9.41 -13.00 -11.47
CA GLY A 109 9.23 -12.50 -10.11
C GLY A 109 10.34 -11.52 -9.71
N ASP A 110 9.97 -10.42 -9.06
CA ASP A 110 10.92 -9.45 -8.53
C ASP A 110 11.73 -10.08 -7.36
N THR A 111 13.05 -10.13 -7.54
CA THR A 111 14.01 -10.68 -6.56
C THR A 111 14.69 -9.60 -5.74
N ALA A 112 14.40 -8.32 -5.99
CA ALA A 112 14.98 -7.21 -5.27
C ALA A 112 14.58 -7.25 -3.79
N ARG A 113 15.57 -7.05 -2.91
CA ARG A 113 15.33 -6.97 -1.47
C ARG A 113 14.77 -5.59 -1.12
N ASN A 114 13.50 -5.56 -0.75
CA ASN A 114 12.80 -4.35 -0.34
C ASN A 114 12.41 -4.41 1.14
N ASP A 115 12.69 -3.37 1.91
CA ASP A 115 12.36 -3.32 3.34
C ASP A 115 11.76 -1.96 3.76
N ALA A 116 11.36 -1.87 5.03
CA ALA A 116 10.83 -0.65 5.62
C ALA A 116 11.55 -0.30 6.92
N MET A 117 11.64 0.99 7.22
CA MET A 117 12.26 1.54 8.43
C MET A 117 11.35 2.61 9.03
N HIS A 118 11.07 2.50 10.33
CA HIS A 118 10.34 3.52 11.09
C HIS A 118 11.33 4.38 11.88
N ALA A 119 11.24 5.69 11.71
CA ALA A 119 12.18 6.64 12.33
C ALA A 119 11.44 7.83 12.94
N HIS A 120 12.06 8.44 13.95
CA HIS A 120 11.63 9.70 14.53
C HIS A 120 12.78 10.71 14.44
N CYS A 121 12.45 11.98 14.22
CA CYS A 121 13.40 13.09 14.31
C CYS A 121 12.72 14.32 14.91
N ASP A 122 13.53 15.27 15.38
CA ASP A 122 13.03 16.55 15.85
C ASP A 122 12.76 17.46 14.64
N VAL A 123 13.71 17.56 13.70
CA VAL A 123 13.56 18.33 12.46
C VAL A 123 13.82 17.44 11.23
N LEU A 124 12.83 17.32 10.36
CA LEU A 124 13.01 16.74 9.02
C LEU A 124 13.19 17.87 8.00
N VAL A 125 14.29 17.84 7.25
CA VAL A 125 14.53 18.72 6.11
C VAL A 125 14.35 17.94 4.81
N VAL A 126 13.52 18.44 3.91
CA VAL A 126 13.21 17.80 2.62
C VAL A 126 13.79 18.63 1.47
N GLY A 127 14.77 18.06 0.78
CA GLY A 127 15.54 18.73 -0.27
C GLY A 127 16.91 19.17 0.23
N GLY A 128 17.97 18.77 -0.46
CA GLY A 128 19.38 18.99 -0.15
C GLY A 128 20.01 20.13 -0.94
N GLY A 129 19.21 21.07 -1.46
CA GLY A 129 19.70 22.29 -2.11
C GLY A 129 20.28 23.31 -1.11
N PRO A 130 20.65 24.52 -1.56
CA PRO A 130 21.23 25.55 -0.68
C PRO A 130 20.37 25.87 0.55
N ALA A 131 19.05 25.98 0.37
CA ALA A 131 18.13 26.23 1.48
C ALA A 131 18.05 25.06 2.47
N GLY A 132 18.03 23.83 1.96
CA GLY A 132 17.94 22.64 2.80
C GLY A 132 19.22 22.34 3.57
N LEU A 133 20.38 22.47 2.91
CA LEU A 133 21.68 22.35 3.58
C LEU A 133 21.84 23.41 4.67
N ALA A 134 21.46 24.66 4.41
CA ALA A 134 21.49 25.71 5.42
C ALA A 134 20.49 25.47 6.56
N ALA A 135 19.30 24.92 6.27
CA ALA A 135 18.32 24.56 7.30
C ALA A 135 18.81 23.41 8.19
N ALA A 136 19.38 22.36 7.58
CA ALA A 136 19.92 21.23 8.31
C ALA A 136 21.12 21.62 9.18
N ASP A 137 22.02 22.46 8.66
CA ASP A 137 23.16 23.01 9.40
C ASP A 137 22.70 23.82 10.62
N ALA A 138 21.79 24.77 10.42
CA ALA A 138 21.24 25.57 11.51
C ALA A 138 20.52 24.71 12.56
N ALA A 139 19.74 23.71 12.14
CA ALA A 139 19.06 22.81 13.06
C ALA A 139 20.04 21.89 13.81
N ALA A 140 21.03 21.33 13.12
CA ALA A 140 22.03 20.44 13.70
C ALA A 140 22.88 21.16 14.76
N SER A 141 23.22 22.44 14.52
CA SER A 141 23.97 23.27 15.47
C SER A 141 23.29 23.46 16.83
N SER A 142 21.99 23.17 16.92
CA SER A 142 21.22 23.26 18.17
C SER A 142 21.24 21.97 19.00
N GLY A 143 21.79 20.87 18.47
CA GLY A 143 21.73 19.53 19.06
C GLY A 143 20.41 18.78 18.82
N ALA A 144 19.50 19.31 18.00
CA ALA A 144 18.28 18.63 17.59
C ALA A 144 18.59 17.38 16.72
N ARG A 145 17.73 16.36 16.77
CA ARG A 145 17.83 15.23 15.85
C ARG A 145 17.33 15.62 14.48
N VAL A 146 18.24 15.69 13.52
CA VAL A 146 17.95 16.15 12.16
C VAL A 146 18.00 14.99 11.18
N MET A 147 16.98 14.88 10.34
CA MET A 147 17.04 14.06 9.14
C MET A 147 16.99 14.98 7.93
N LEU A 148 17.90 14.82 6.97
CA LEU A 148 17.84 15.51 5.68
C LEU A 148 17.68 14.48 4.57
N ALA A 149 16.58 14.55 3.83
CA ALA A 149 16.28 13.64 2.73
C ALA A 149 16.30 14.37 1.38
N ASP A 150 17.03 13.81 0.41
CA ASP A 150 17.12 14.34 -0.94
C ASP A 150 17.16 13.21 -1.97
N SER A 151 16.47 13.39 -3.10
CA SER A 151 16.33 12.36 -4.13
C SER A 151 17.61 12.13 -4.94
N ASP A 152 18.60 13.01 -4.82
CA ASP A 152 19.83 12.94 -5.58
C ASP A 152 20.93 12.11 -4.88
N THR A 153 21.87 11.63 -5.68
CA THR A 153 23.09 10.93 -5.29
C THR A 153 24.07 11.80 -4.51
N ARG A 154 24.04 13.12 -4.72
CA ARG A 154 24.87 14.12 -4.04
C ARG A 154 23.99 15.32 -3.66
N LEU A 155 24.21 15.85 -2.46
CA LEU A 155 23.55 17.08 -2.01
C LEU A 155 24.07 18.29 -2.81
N GLY A 156 23.38 19.42 -2.70
CA GLY A 156 23.67 20.67 -3.41
C GLY A 156 22.52 21.13 -4.30
N GLY A 157 21.61 20.22 -4.70
CA GLY A 157 20.47 20.53 -5.56
C GLY A 157 20.90 21.21 -6.85
N THR A 158 20.29 22.34 -7.19
CA THR A 158 20.59 23.10 -8.42
C THR A 158 21.99 23.69 -8.46
N LEU A 159 22.70 23.83 -7.33
CA LEU A 159 24.10 24.29 -7.32
C LEU A 159 25.02 23.36 -8.10
N SER A 160 24.70 22.07 -8.17
CA SER A 160 25.47 21.08 -8.94
C SER A 160 25.44 21.34 -10.45
N GLY A 161 24.47 22.13 -10.93
CA GLY A 161 24.29 22.48 -12.34
C GLY A 161 24.65 23.93 -12.66
N ARG A 162 25.29 24.67 -11.74
CA ARG A 162 25.57 26.11 -11.91
C ARG A 162 27.00 26.47 -11.53
N GLN A 163 27.51 27.53 -12.12
CA GLN A 163 28.80 28.13 -11.78
C GLN A 163 28.58 29.36 -10.91
N GLU A 164 28.50 29.16 -9.59
CA GLU A 164 28.31 30.22 -8.60
C GLU A 164 29.40 30.13 -7.51
N ASN A 165 29.70 31.27 -6.87
CA ASN A 165 30.59 31.33 -5.71
C ASN A 165 29.80 31.57 -4.41
N ILE A 166 30.16 30.81 -3.37
CA ILE A 166 29.66 30.97 -1.99
C ILE A 166 30.88 31.15 -1.08
N ASP A 167 30.89 32.22 -0.28
CA ASP A 167 32.02 32.65 0.56
C ASP A 167 33.33 32.85 -0.23
N GLY A 168 33.21 33.33 -1.47
CA GLY A 168 34.33 33.56 -2.37
C GLY A 168 34.99 32.29 -2.92
N LEU A 169 34.39 31.12 -2.70
CA LEU A 169 34.83 29.82 -3.23
C LEU A 169 33.76 29.23 -4.15
N PRO A 170 34.10 28.30 -5.05
CA PRO A 170 33.12 27.58 -5.85
C PRO A 170 32.04 26.93 -4.96
N ALA A 171 30.76 27.04 -5.35
CA ALA A 171 29.63 26.54 -4.56
C ALA A 171 29.75 25.05 -4.20
N SER A 172 30.37 24.23 -5.07
CA SER A 172 30.65 22.81 -4.81
C SER A 172 31.54 22.60 -3.58
N CYS A 173 32.52 23.47 -3.33
CA CYS A 173 33.36 23.42 -2.14
C CYS A 173 32.56 23.71 -0.87
N TRP A 174 31.60 24.64 -0.92
CA TRP A 174 30.70 24.91 0.20
C TRP A 174 29.81 23.70 0.48
N VAL A 175 29.18 23.12 -0.55
CA VAL A 175 28.34 21.91 -0.43
C VAL A 175 29.10 20.76 0.22
N ASP A 176 30.32 20.47 -0.24
CA ASP A 176 31.15 19.39 0.31
C ASP A 176 31.53 19.64 1.77
N ARG A 177 31.89 20.88 2.11
CA ARG A 177 32.24 21.27 3.48
C ARG A 177 31.04 21.12 4.42
N THR A 178 29.88 21.66 4.05
CA THR A 178 28.66 21.59 4.86
C THR A 178 28.19 20.14 4.99
N THR A 179 28.23 19.38 3.91
CA THR A 179 27.86 17.96 3.93
C THR A 179 28.76 17.15 4.88
N ARG A 180 30.09 17.33 4.80
CA ARG A 180 31.03 16.68 5.72
C ARG A 180 30.82 17.10 7.17
N TYR A 181 30.50 18.38 7.42
CA TYR A 181 30.16 18.83 8.76
C TYR A 181 28.94 18.08 9.30
N LEU A 182 27.86 17.99 8.51
CA LEU A 182 26.62 17.29 8.88
C LEU A 182 26.83 15.77 9.06
N GLU A 183 27.64 15.13 8.23
CA GLU A 183 28.00 13.71 8.36
C GLU A 183 28.73 13.39 9.67
N ASN A 184 29.42 14.37 10.25
CA ASN A 184 30.16 14.24 11.51
C ASN A 184 29.32 14.59 12.75
N GLN A 185 28.03 14.89 12.61
CA GLN A 185 27.13 15.14 13.74
C GLN A 185 26.39 13.86 14.14
N ASP A 186 26.46 13.48 15.42
CA ASP A 186 25.90 12.23 15.93
C ASP A 186 24.37 12.11 15.73
N GLU A 187 23.66 13.24 15.87
CA GLU A 187 22.19 13.30 15.79
C GLU A 187 21.67 13.71 14.41
N VAL A 188 22.54 13.72 13.39
CA VAL A 188 22.16 14.03 12.00
C VAL A 188 22.20 12.77 11.15
N ARG A 189 21.14 12.56 10.37
CA ARG A 189 21.08 11.51 9.36
C ARG A 189 20.83 12.11 7.98
N LEU A 190 21.74 11.86 7.06
CA LEU A 190 21.61 12.24 5.66
C LEU A 190 21.09 11.05 4.84
N LEU A 191 19.91 11.21 4.24
CA LEU A 191 19.27 10.23 3.37
C LEU A 191 19.38 10.73 1.92
N ARG A 192 20.45 10.31 1.23
CA ARG A 192 20.63 10.56 -0.22
C ARG A 192 19.83 9.54 -1.04
N ARG A 193 19.60 9.82 -2.33
CA ARG A 193 18.80 8.95 -3.21
C ARG A 193 17.43 8.62 -2.60
N THR A 194 16.90 9.53 -1.80
CA THR A 194 15.72 9.32 -0.97
C THR A 194 14.67 10.36 -1.31
N THR A 195 13.64 9.93 -2.01
CA THR A 195 12.53 10.81 -2.38
C THR A 195 11.48 10.79 -1.29
N VAL A 196 11.27 11.93 -0.62
CA VAL A 196 10.07 12.12 0.20
C VAL A 196 8.87 12.23 -0.74
N PHE A 197 8.00 11.23 -0.71
CA PHE A 197 6.92 11.11 -1.67
C PHE A 197 5.53 11.39 -1.09
N GLY A 198 5.36 11.29 0.23
CA GLY A 198 4.06 11.47 0.89
C GLY A 198 4.16 12.23 2.21
N TYR A 199 3.23 13.17 2.42
CA TYR A 199 3.04 13.88 3.68
C TYR A 199 1.62 13.58 4.22
N TYR A 200 1.53 13.12 5.46
CA TYR A 200 0.30 12.71 6.13
C TYR A 200 0.16 13.41 7.50
N ASP A 201 -0.90 13.08 8.23
CA ASP A 201 -1.25 13.71 9.51
C ASP A 201 -0.15 13.57 10.58
N ASP A 202 -0.11 14.57 11.46
CA ASP A 202 0.81 14.70 12.59
C ASP A 202 2.30 14.61 12.19
N ASN A 203 2.66 15.20 11.05
CA ASN A 203 4.01 15.16 10.46
C ASN A 203 4.52 13.72 10.26
N TYR A 204 3.64 12.82 9.83
CA TYR A 204 4.03 11.51 9.31
C TYR A 204 4.43 11.64 7.84
N VAL A 205 5.68 11.36 7.53
CA VAL A 205 6.26 11.56 6.21
C VAL A 205 6.79 10.22 5.70
N MET A 206 6.46 9.88 4.45
CA MET A 206 6.98 8.69 3.80
C MET A 206 7.98 9.03 2.71
N ALA A 207 9.08 8.28 2.68
CA ALA A 207 10.12 8.43 1.68
C ALA A 207 10.57 7.07 1.13
N VAL A 208 11.09 7.05 -0.08
CA VAL A 208 11.70 5.85 -0.71
C VAL A 208 13.17 6.12 -0.96
N GLU A 209 14.03 5.28 -0.39
CA GLU A 209 15.48 5.29 -0.60
C GLU A 209 15.87 4.25 -1.64
N HIS A 210 16.60 4.64 -2.67
CA HIS A 210 17.14 3.73 -3.68
C HIS A 210 18.57 3.30 -3.31
N ARG A 211 18.75 2.00 -3.03
CA ARG A 211 20.00 1.43 -2.48
C ARG A 211 20.89 0.74 -3.52
N GLY A 212 20.48 0.78 -4.79
CA GLY A 212 21.18 0.16 -5.93
C GLY A 212 20.65 -1.24 -6.26
N HIS A 213 20.90 -1.69 -7.49
CA HIS A 213 20.46 -3.01 -8.00
C HIS A 213 18.97 -3.32 -7.76
N GLY A 214 18.09 -2.32 -7.96
CA GLY A 214 16.65 -2.46 -7.75
C GLY A 214 16.20 -2.48 -6.28
N SER A 215 17.10 -2.56 -5.30
CA SER A 215 16.74 -2.56 -3.87
C SER A 215 16.27 -1.19 -3.40
N GLN A 216 15.12 -1.16 -2.73
CA GLN A 216 14.51 0.06 -2.19
C GLN A 216 14.15 -0.11 -0.71
N ARG A 217 14.17 1.01 0.03
CA ARG A 217 13.72 1.07 1.44
C ARG A 217 12.64 2.13 1.60
N ILE A 218 11.52 1.75 2.22
CA ILE A 218 10.48 2.70 2.62
C ILE A 218 10.81 3.25 4.01
N TRP A 219 10.99 4.56 4.10
CA TRP A 219 11.11 5.27 5.37
C TRP A 219 9.74 5.79 5.81
N ARG A 220 9.36 5.48 7.04
CA ARG A 220 8.19 5.96 7.75
C ARG A 220 8.65 6.88 8.87
N ILE A 221 8.68 8.19 8.60
CA ILE A 221 9.33 9.19 9.45
C ILE A 221 8.26 9.98 10.21
N ARG A 222 8.34 9.99 11.54
CA ARG A 222 7.56 10.90 12.39
C ARG A 222 8.46 12.05 12.83
N ALA A 223 8.22 13.24 12.28
CA ALA A 223 9.00 14.44 12.59
C ALA A 223 8.23 15.35 13.55
N LYS A 224 8.90 16.03 14.50
CA LYS A 224 8.21 17.04 15.30
C LYS A 224 7.97 18.33 14.50
N GLU A 225 8.94 18.72 13.69
CA GLU A 225 8.94 19.87 12.78
C GLU A 225 9.45 19.45 11.39
N VAL A 226 8.92 20.05 10.33
CA VAL A 226 9.35 19.79 8.95
C VAL A 226 9.73 21.09 8.23
N VAL A 227 10.87 21.08 7.56
CA VAL A 227 11.32 22.15 6.65
C VAL A 227 11.32 21.63 5.22
N LEU A 228 10.45 22.18 4.37
CA LEU A 228 10.39 21.88 2.95
C LEU A 228 11.31 22.84 2.19
N ALA A 229 12.38 22.31 1.63
CA ALA A 229 13.34 23.01 0.77
C ALA A 229 13.37 22.38 -0.64
N THR A 230 12.19 22.03 -1.15
CA THR A 230 11.95 21.22 -2.36
C THR A 230 12.26 21.92 -3.69
N GLY A 231 12.68 23.18 -3.65
CA GLY A 231 13.07 23.93 -4.85
C GLY A 231 11.88 24.31 -5.75
N SER A 232 12.19 24.54 -7.03
CA SER A 232 11.22 24.96 -8.04
C SER A 232 11.59 24.33 -9.38
N HIS A 233 10.59 23.84 -10.13
CA HIS A 233 10.80 23.31 -11.48
C HIS A 233 10.79 24.46 -12.50
N GLU A 234 11.64 24.40 -13.52
CA GLU A 234 11.54 25.33 -14.65
C GLU A 234 10.36 24.94 -15.54
N ARG A 235 9.62 25.92 -16.06
CA ARG A 235 8.43 25.69 -16.91
C ARG A 235 8.71 26.04 -18.38
N PRO A 236 8.13 25.29 -19.33
CA PRO A 236 8.24 25.62 -20.75
C PRO A 236 7.35 26.82 -21.12
N VAL A 237 7.48 27.28 -22.37
CA VAL A 237 6.52 28.15 -23.05
C VAL A 237 5.86 27.36 -24.18
N VAL A 238 4.55 27.50 -24.36
CA VAL A 238 3.82 26.76 -25.40
C VAL A 238 3.83 27.52 -26.72
N PHE A 239 4.37 26.93 -27.78
CA PHE A 239 4.40 27.49 -29.14
C PHE A 239 4.35 26.35 -30.16
N SER A 240 4.14 26.67 -31.44
CA SER A 240 3.97 25.65 -32.48
C SER A 240 5.26 24.84 -32.72
N GLY A 241 5.25 23.54 -32.45
CA GLY A 241 6.42 22.67 -32.59
C GLY A 241 7.36 22.73 -31.38
N ASN A 242 6.84 23.03 -30.19
CA ASN A 242 7.60 23.04 -28.94
C ASN A 242 7.99 21.64 -28.42
N ASP A 243 7.62 20.56 -29.12
CA ASP A 243 7.86 19.18 -28.70
C ASP A 243 9.06 18.50 -29.38
N ARG A 244 9.68 19.16 -30.36
CA ARG A 244 10.72 18.55 -31.20
C ARG A 244 11.96 18.18 -30.37
N PRO A 245 12.66 17.09 -30.72
CA PRO A 245 13.97 16.82 -30.12
C PRO A 245 14.91 18.00 -30.30
N GLY A 246 15.67 18.33 -29.25
CA GLY A 246 16.52 19.53 -29.20
C GLY A 246 15.80 20.79 -28.68
N VAL A 247 14.49 20.74 -28.43
CA VAL A 247 13.81 21.72 -27.56
C VAL A 247 13.93 21.23 -26.12
N MET A 248 14.53 22.03 -25.23
CA MET A 248 14.75 21.66 -23.83
C MET A 248 14.69 22.88 -22.89
N LEU A 249 14.58 22.64 -21.60
CA LEU A 249 14.60 23.67 -20.58
C LEU A 249 16.01 24.28 -20.45
N ALA A 250 16.11 25.59 -20.25
CA ALA A 250 17.39 26.29 -20.20
C ALA A 250 18.27 25.85 -19.01
N GLY A 251 17.68 25.71 -17.82
CA GLY A 251 18.35 25.21 -16.63
C GLY A 251 18.74 23.73 -16.72
N ALA A 252 18.00 22.94 -17.50
CA ALA A 252 18.42 21.56 -17.80
C ALA A 252 19.68 21.54 -18.66
N ALA A 253 19.80 22.43 -19.64
CA ALA A 253 21.01 22.55 -20.45
C ALA A 253 22.22 23.00 -19.63
N GLU A 254 22.06 23.91 -18.67
CA GLU A 254 23.13 24.24 -17.70
C GLU A 254 23.51 23.03 -16.85
N THR A 255 22.52 22.26 -16.40
CA THR A 255 22.78 21.04 -15.62
C THR A 255 23.60 20.05 -16.45
N TYR A 256 23.24 19.81 -17.72
CA TYR A 256 24.05 18.97 -18.61
C TYR A 256 25.47 19.47 -18.80
N LEU A 257 25.62 20.78 -18.98
CA LEU A 257 26.93 21.42 -19.13
C LEU A 257 27.79 21.23 -17.87
N HIS A 258 27.32 21.71 -16.72
CA HIS A 258 28.17 21.82 -15.53
C HIS A 258 28.25 20.52 -14.73
N ARG A 259 27.13 19.81 -14.59
CA ARG A 259 27.08 18.57 -13.81
C ARG A 259 27.62 17.38 -14.58
N TYR A 260 27.41 17.31 -15.89
CA TYR A 260 27.76 16.12 -16.68
C TYR A 260 28.82 16.39 -17.75
N ALA A 261 29.28 17.64 -17.90
CA ALA A 261 30.22 18.05 -18.94
C ALA A 261 29.73 17.72 -20.36
N VAL A 262 28.44 17.90 -20.62
CA VAL A 262 27.78 17.57 -21.90
C VAL A 262 27.20 18.82 -22.55
N LEU A 263 27.51 19.02 -23.82
CA LEU A 263 26.86 20.02 -24.67
C LEU A 263 25.56 19.42 -25.27
N PRO A 264 24.36 19.95 -24.97
CA PRO A 264 23.12 19.41 -25.54
C PRO A 264 22.92 19.70 -27.04
N GLY A 265 23.82 20.47 -27.66
CA GLY A 265 23.79 20.87 -29.06
C GLY A 265 24.98 21.74 -29.40
N ARG A 266 25.13 22.10 -30.67
CA ARG A 266 26.25 22.91 -31.17
C ARG A 266 25.87 24.34 -31.51
N ARG A 267 24.60 24.59 -31.86
CA ARG A 267 24.10 25.93 -32.21
C ARG A 267 22.75 26.18 -31.57
N ALA A 268 22.71 27.10 -30.60
CA ALA A 268 21.58 27.33 -29.72
C ALA A 268 20.80 28.60 -30.08
N VAL A 269 19.48 28.53 -29.94
CA VAL A 269 18.61 29.69 -29.74
C VAL A 269 18.05 29.59 -28.32
N ILE A 270 18.00 30.70 -27.59
CA ILE A 270 17.42 30.78 -26.26
C ILE A 270 16.11 31.56 -26.37
N PHE A 271 15.02 31.02 -25.84
CA PHE A 271 13.74 31.69 -25.72
C PHE A 271 13.37 31.84 -24.24
N THR A 272 13.30 33.08 -23.76
CA THR A 272 13.15 33.34 -22.33
C THR A 272 12.09 34.39 -22.02
N THR A 273 11.54 34.28 -20.82
CA THR A 273 10.64 35.27 -20.22
C THR A 273 11.24 35.93 -18.97
N ASN A 274 12.48 35.55 -18.61
CA ASN A 274 13.12 35.93 -17.36
C ASN A 274 14.66 35.87 -17.48
N ASP A 275 15.35 36.34 -16.44
CA ASP A 275 16.81 36.47 -16.44
C ASP A 275 17.57 35.14 -16.35
N SER A 276 16.96 34.05 -15.87
CA SER A 276 17.69 32.81 -15.59
C SER A 276 18.28 32.13 -16.84
N ALA A 277 17.68 32.33 -18.01
CA ALA A 277 18.19 31.76 -19.26
C ALA A 277 19.45 32.47 -19.81
N TYR A 278 19.76 33.68 -19.34
CA TYR A 278 20.97 34.40 -19.79
C TYR A 278 22.24 33.74 -19.25
N ALA A 279 22.20 33.24 -18.02
CA ALA A 279 23.29 32.42 -17.48
C ALA A 279 23.54 31.21 -18.38
N ALA A 280 22.49 30.51 -18.81
CA ALA A 280 22.59 29.36 -19.69
C ALA A 280 23.22 29.73 -21.04
N ALA A 281 22.78 30.85 -21.63
CA ALA A 281 23.32 31.35 -22.89
C ALA A 281 24.82 31.67 -22.79
N VAL A 282 25.23 32.40 -21.75
CA VAL A 282 26.62 32.77 -21.50
C VAL A 282 27.48 31.53 -21.26
N ASN A 283 27.05 30.65 -20.36
CA ASN A 283 27.80 29.45 -19.98
C ASN A 283 28.00 28.50 -21.18
N LEU A 284 26.96 28.30 -21.99
CA LEU A 284 27.07 27.46 -23.20
C LEU A 284 27.95 28.11 -24.26
N HIS A 285 27.87 29.44 -24.44
CA HIS A 285 28.76 30.16 -25.34
C HIS A 285 30.23 29.99 -24.93
N ASP A 286 30.52 30.18 -23.64
CA ASP A 286 31.87 30.04 -23.08
C ASP A 286 32.40 28.60 -23.18
N ALA A 287 31.50 27.61 -23.21
CA ALA A 287 31.81 26.20 -23.48
C ALA A 287 31.90 25.84 -24.97
N GLY A 288 31.77 26.81 -25.87
CA GLY A 288 31.95 26.64 -27.32
C GLY A 288 30.67 26.37 -28.13
N VAL A 289 29.48 26.55 -27.54
CA VAL A 289 28.22 26.51 -28.29
C VAL A 289 28.00 27.83 -29.02
N ASP A 290 27.63 27.74 -30.30
CA ASP A 290 27.29 28.90 -31.10
C ASP A 290 25.88 29.42 -30.74
N VAL A 291 25.83 30.44 -29.88
CA VAL A 291 24.56 31.06 -29.48
C VAL A 291 24.09 32.04 -30.55
N ALA A 292 23.18 31.55 -31.40
CA ALA A 292 22.70 32.25 -32.58
C ALA A 292 21.75 33.41 -32.27
N ALA A 293 21.00 33.33 -31.16
CA ALA A 293 20.08 34.36 -30.69
C ALA A 293 19.59 34.09 -29.27
N ILE A 294 19.43 35.17 -28.49
CA ILE A 294 18.56 35.22 -27.32
C ILE A 294 17.28 35.94 -27.74
N VAL A 295 16.14 35.31 -27.51
CA VAL A 295 14.80 35.80 -27.81
C VAL A 295 14.12 36.05 -26.47
N ASP A 296 14.02 37.31 -26.07
CA ASP A 296 13.44 37.71 -24.80
C ASP A 296 12.04 38.27 -25.02
N ALA A 297 11.05 37.68 -24.36
CA ALA A 297 9.67 38.13 -24.42
C ALA A 297 9.48 39.53 -23.78
N ARG A 298 10.41 39.95 -22.93
CA ARG A 298 10.38 41.26 -22.27
C ARG A 298 10.89 42.36 -23.18
N ASP A 299 10.38 43.55 -22.97
CA ASP A 299 10.84 44.79 -23.61
C ASP A 299 12.19 45.26 -23.04
N VAL A 300 12.38 45.11 -21.73
CA VAL A 300 13.57 45.51 -21.00
C VAL A 300 14.44 44.31 -20.64
N VAL A 301 15.71 44.40 -21.01
CA VAL A 301 16.77 43.45 -20.62
C VAL A 301 17.69 44.15 -19.62
N SER A 302 18.15 43.42 -18.61
CA SER A 302 19.04 43.99 -17.60
C SER A 302 20.36 44.43 -18.22
N THR A 303 20.91 45.56 -17.76
CA THR A 303 22.21 46.07 -18.25
C THR A 303 23.34 45.10 -17.97
N TYR A 304 23.25 44.35 -16.87
CA TYR A 304 24.19 43.29 -16.52
C TYR A 304 24.25 42.20 -17.60
N TRP A 305 23.10 41.60 -17.95
CA TRP A 305 23.06 40.54 -18.96
C TRP A 305 23.34 41.04 -20.37
N ALA A 306 22.84 42.23 -20.71
CA ALA A 306 23.10 42.85 -22.00
C ALA A 306 24.61 43.06 -22.22
N SER A 307 25.34 43.53 -21.20
CA SER A 307 26.79 43.76 -21.31
C SER A 307 27.56 42.46 -21.55
N LEU A 308 27.25 41.41 -20.77
CA LEU A 308 27.89 40.09 -20.94
C LEU A 308 27.63 39.48 -22.33
N CYS A 309 26.43 39.68 -22.89
CA CYS A 309 26.10 39.23 -24.24
C CYS A 309 26.83 40.05 -25.31
N ILE A 310 26.95 41.37 -25.15
CA ILE A 310 27.66 42.25 -26.08
C ILE A 310 29.14 41.87 -26.14
N GLU A 311 29.78 41.62 -24.99
CA GLU A 311 31.19 41.19 -24.92
C GLU A 311 31.45 39.88 -25.67
N ARG A 312 30.43 39.00 -25.73
CA ARG A 312 30.48 37.69 -26.39
C ARG A 312 29.90 37.70 -27.82
N GLY A 313 29.43 38.85 -28.29
CA GLY A 313 28.77 38.97 -29.60
C GLY A 313 27.46 38.19 -29.73
N ILE A 314 26.78 37.90 -28.61
CA ILE A 314 25.51 37.17 -28.59
C ILE A 314 24.37 38.14 -28.91
N PRO A 315 23.61 37.93 -30.01
CA PRO A 315 22.54 38.85 -30.39
C PRO A 315 21.30 38.65 -29.52
N ILE A 316 20.77 39.77 -29.00
CA ILE A 316 19.54 39.81 -28.21
C ILE A 316 18.40 40.39 -29.06
N HIS A 317 17.28 39.68 -29.09
CA HIS A 317 16.01 40.12 -29.65
C HIS A 317 15.02 40.31 -28.49
N SER A 318 14.93 41.53 -27.96
CA SER A 318 13.90 41.88 -26.98
C SER A 318 12.54 42.09 -27.63
N HIS A 319 11.48 42.00 -26.83
CA HIS A 319 10.09 42.08 -27.26
C HIS A 319 9.78 41.10 -28.41
N ALA A 320 10.33 39.89 -28.33
CA ALA A 320 10.24 38.88 -29.38
C ALA A 320 9.88 37.50 -28.81
N ALA A 321 9.34 36.64 -29.65
CA ALA A 321 9.01 35.27 -29.30
C ALA A 321 9.38 34.28 -30.40
N VAL A 322 9.66 33.04 -30.00
CA VAL A 322 9.68 31.90 -30.92
C VAL A 322 8.23 31.51 -31.19
N VAL A 323 7.79 31.66 -32.43
CA VAL A 323 6.40 31.41 -32.84
C VAL A 323 6.20 29.99 -33.39
N SER A 324 7.24 29.43 -34.00
CA SER A 324 7.24 28.05 -34.45
C SER A 324 8.64 27.46 -34.63
N THR A 325 8.72 26.15 -34.84
CA THR A 325 9.96 25.45 -35.21
C THR A 325 9.75 24.52 -36.41
N SER A 326 10.83 24.30 -37.17
CA SER A 326 10.87 23.30 -38.24
C SER A 326 12.01 22.30 -38.03
N GLY A 327 11.87 21.12 -38.65
CA GLY A 327 12.85 20.03 -38.59
C GLY A 327 12.17 18.65 -38.48
N PRO A 328 12.50 17.69 -39.35
CA PRO A 328 11.76 16.42 -39.42
C PRO A 328 12.06 15.47 -38.26
N SER A 329 13.30 15.43 -37.77
CA SER A 329 13.77 14.48 -36.74
C SER A 329 14.27 15.15 -35.45
N ARG A 330 14.71 16.41 -35.55
CA ARG A 330 15.20 17.30 -34.49
C ARG A 330 14.89 18.74 -34.95
N VAL A 331 14.85 19.70 -34.04
CA VAL A 331 14.84 21.12 -34.42
C VAL A 331 16.02 21.44 -35.34
N THR A 332 15.75 22.15 -36.45
CA THR A 332 16.77 22.69 -37.35
C THR A 332 16.66 24.20 -37.50
N HIS A 333 15.48 24.77 -37.23
CA HIS A 333 15.25 26.20 -37.27
C HIS A 333 14.23 26.64 -36.21
N ALA A 334 14.48 27.81 -35.60
CA ALA A 334 13.55 28.57 -34.80
C ALA A 334 13.01 29.77 -35.60
N HIS A 335 11.70 29.98 -35.56
CA HIS A 335 11.01 31.03 -36.31
C HIS A 335 10.60 32.12 -35.31
N LEU A 336 11.06 33.34 -35.55
CA LEU A 336 10.94 34.45 -34.61
C LEU A 336 9.96 35.48 -35.14
N SER A 337 9.20 36.09 -34.22
CA SER A 337 8.40 37.27 -34.50
C SER A 337 8.48 38.26 -33.35
N THR A 338 8.19 39.53 -33.64
CA THR A 338 8.02 40.55 -32.59
C THR A 338 6.68 40.33 -31.91
N LEU A 339 6.64 40.38 -30.58
CA LEU A 339 5.38 40.43 -29.84
C LEU A 339 4.65 41.74 -30.22
N ALA A 340 3.33 41.70 -30.38
CA ALA A 340 2.53 42.91 -30.60
C ALA A 340 2.02 43.44 -29.26
N SER A 341 1.78 44.74 -29.16
CA SER A 341 1.20 45.37 -27.95
C SER A 341 -0.26 44.98 -27.71
N ASP A 342 -0.95 44.42 -28.70
CA ASP A 342 -2.34 43.98 -28.65
C ASP A 342 -2.38 42.43 -28.70
N GLN A 343 -2.95 41.81 -27.66
CA GLN A 343 -2.71 40.40 -27.31
C GLN A 343 -3.26 39.34 -28.28
N ASP A 344 -3.91 39.73 -29.38
CA ASP A 344 -4.64 38.78 -30.24
C ASP A 344 -3.95 38.41 -31.56
N ARG A 345 -2.91 39.13 -32.00
CA ARG A 345 -2.26 38.82 -33.29
C ARG A 345 -0.76 39.09 -33.30
N LEU A 346 0.03 38.02 -33.46
CA LEU A 346 1.43 38.15 -33.84
C LEU A 346 1.53 38.52 -35.32
N PRO A 347 2.46 39.40 -35.72
CA PRO A 347 2.86 39.49 -37.11
C PRO A 347 3.42 38.13 -37.54
N GLY A 348 3.22 37.75 -38.81
CA GLY A 348 3.78 36.51 -39.37
C GLY A 348 5.30 36.42 -39.18
N VAL A 349 5.88 35.23 -39.41
CA VAL A 349 7.32 34.96 -39.19
C VAL A 349 8.18 36.06 -39.80
N ARG A 350 8.98 36.74 -38.95
CA ARG A 350 9.84 37.86 -39.36
C ARG A 350 11.29 37.46 -39.58
N LYS A 351 11.76 36.43 -38.86
CA LYS A 351 13.14 35.94 -38.95
C LYS A 351 13.18 34.43 -38.74
N VAL A 352 14.00 33.74 -39.53
CA VAL A 352 14.27 32.30 -39.36
C VAL A 352 15.74 32.15 -38.95
N VAL A 353 16.00 31.43 -37.87
CA VAL A 353 17.35 31.21 -37.33
C VAL A 353 17.63 29.72 -37.33
N THR A 354 18.78 29.31 -37.90
CA THR A 354 19.24 27.92 -37.87
C THR A 354 19.74 27.56 -36.47
N CYS A 355 19.31 26.42 -35.94
CA CYS A 355 19.75 25.89 -34.65
C CYS A 355 19.50 24.38 -34.57
N ASP A 356 20.31 23.68 -33.79
CA ASP A 356 20.04 22.30 -33.38
C ASP A 356 19.54 22.23 -31.93
N LEU A 357 19.64 23.33 -31.19
CA LEU A 357 19.23 23.44 -29.80
C LEU A 357 18.34 24.67 -29.62
N LEU A 358 17.18 24.47 -29.01
CA LEU A 358 16.29 25.55 -28.58
C LEU A 358 16.07 25.41 -27.07
N LEU A 359 16.66 26.34 -26.31
CA LEU A 359 16.48 26.42 -24.87
C LEU A 359 15.29 27.28 -24.54
N VAL A 360 14.43 26.83 -23.64
CA VAL A 360 13.20 27.53 -23.27
C VAL A 360 13.18 27.76 -21.76
N SER A 361 12.93 29.00 -21.35
CA SER A 361 12.69 29.37 -19.96
C SER A 361 11.42 30.22 -19.85
N GLY A 362 10.31 29.58 -19.48
CA GLY A 362 9.03 30.25 -19.24
C GLY A 362 8.89 30.82 -17.83
N GLY A 363 9.89 30.61 -16.97
CA GLY A 363 9.86 30.93 -15.55
C GLY A 363 9.89 29.67 -14.68
N TRP A 364 9.49 29.81 -13.42
CA TRP A 364 9.67 28.79 -12.40
C TRP A 364 8.34 28.46 -11.71
N THR A 365 8.13 27.18 -11.42
CA THR A 365 6.98 26.63 -10.68
C THR A 365 7.46 26.01 -9.37
N PRO A 366 7.24 26.69 -8.23
CA PRO A 366 7.61 26.22 -6.90
C PRO A 366 7.09 24.81 -6.62
N ALA A 367 7.93 23.93 -6.08
CA ALA A 367 7.59 22.53 -5.82
C ALA A 367 6.78 22.37 -4.52
N VAL A 368 5.54 22.86 -4.54
CA VAL A 368 4.63 22.96 -3.36
C VAL A 368 3.88 21.67 -3.03
N HIS A 369 4.15 20.57 -3.73
CA HIS A 369 3.44 19.30 -3.62
C HIS A 369 3.26 18.81 -2.17
N LEU A 370 4.36 18.77 -1.40
CA LEU A 370 4.34 18.30 -0.01
C LEU A 370 3.67 19.31 0.94
N HIS A 371 3.78 20.61 0.67
CA HIS A 371 3.07 21.65 1.43
C HIS A 371 1.56 21.50 1.29
N SER A 372 1.07 21.28 0.07
CA SER A 372 -0.34 21.02 -0.18
C SER A 372 -0.82 19.69 0.40
N GLN A 373 0.00 18.64 0.37
CA GLN A 373 -0.32 17.36 1.04
C GLN A 373 -0.40 17.50 2.57
N ALA A 374 0.40 18.39 3.17
CA ALA A 374 0.32 18.75 4.58
C ALA A 374 -0.94 19.57 4.94
N GLY A 375 -1.84 19.81 3.99
CA GLY A 375 -3.05 20.62 4.16
C GLY A 375 -2.78 22.13 4.09
N GLY A 376 -1.66 22.54 3.49
CA GLY A 376 -1.31 23.94 3.28
C GLY A 376 -1.99 24.57 2.06
N GLY A 377 -2.39 25.83 2.21
CA GLY A 377 -2.97 26.62 1.13
C GLY A 377 -1.92 27.10 0.14
N LEU A 378 -2.36 27.62 -1.00
CA LEU A 378 -1.51 28.25 -2.00
C LEU A 378 -2.07 29.61 -2.39
N ARG A 379 -1.17 30.60 -2.53
CA ARG A 379 -1.50 31.95 -2.99
C ARG A 379 -0.71 32.28 -4.24
N GLN A 380 -1.36 32.87 -5.24
CA GLN A 380 -0.64 33.40 -6.40
C GLN A 380 0.12 34.67 -5.98
N ASP A 381 1.38 34.75 -6.39
CA ASP A 381 2.22 35.93 -6.18
C ASP A 381 2.66 36.51 -7.53
N GLU A 382 2.22 37.74 -7.81
CA GLU A 382 2.50 38.43 -9.08
C GLU A 382 3.98 38.79 -9.26
N SER A 383 4.70 39.08 -8.17
CA SER A 383 6.10 39.48 -8.23
C SER A 383 7.01 38.35 -8.71
N VAL A 384 6.65 37.11 -8.34
CA VAL A 384 7.33 35.88 -8.75
C VAL A 384 6.65 35.24 -9.97
N GLY A 385 5.37 35.54 -10.21
CA GLY A 385 4.57 34.96 -11.27
C GLY A 385 4.24 33.48 -11.05
N ALA A 386 4.02 33.07 -9.79
CA ALA A 386 3.81 31.67 -9.41
C ALA A 386 2.89 31.49 -8.19
N PHE A 387 2.41 30.27 -7.98
CA PHE A 387 1.72 29.89 -6.73
C PHE A 387 2.74 29.55 -5.65
N LEU A 388 2.62 30.20 -4.48
CA LEU A 388 3.49 30.03 -3.32
C LEU A 388 2.74 29.38 -2.16
N PRO A 389 3.44 28.67 -1.25
CA PRO A 389 2.90 28.19 0.01
C PRO A 389 2.24 29.31 0.83
N ASP A 390 1.03 29.06 1.31
CA ASP A 390 0.29 30.00 2.17
C ASP A 390 -0.40 29.26 3.33
N GLY A 391 0.17 29.39 4.53
CA GLY A 391 -0.28 28.72 5.75
C GLY A 391 -0.22 27.19 5.68
N ALA A 392 -0.22 26.53 6.84
CA ALA A 392 -0.34 25.08 6.95
C ALA A 392 -1.07 24.69 8.24
N ARG A 393 -1.84 23.60 8.19
CA ARG A 393 -2.49 23.03 9.38
C ARG A 393 -1.48 22.35 10.31
N GLN A 394 -0.40 21.83 9.73
CA GLN A 394 0.63 21.08 10.42
C GLN A 394 1.88 21.93 10.66
N ARG A 395 2.79 21.45 11.52
CA ARG A 395 4.05 22.13 11.84
C ARG A 395 5.08 21.94 10.72
N VAL A 396 4.91 22.73 9.66
CA VAL A 396 5.73 22.71 8.45
C VAL A 396 6.08 24.13 8.00
N ARG A 397 7.31 24.32 7.51
CA ARG A 397 7.79 25.59 6.95
C ARG A 397 8.38 25.34 5.57
N SER A 398 8.06 26.19 4.59
CA SER A 398 8.69 26.15 3.26
C SER A 398 9.80 27.20 3.19
N ALA A 399 10.96 26.84 2.63
CA ALA A 399 12.12 27.71 2.51
C ALA A 399 12.86 27.56 1.17
N GLY A 400 13.44 28.66 0.67
CA GLY A 400 14.12 28.69 -0.62
C GLY A 400 13.16 28.85 -1.79
N ALA A 401 13.51 28.32 -2.96
CA ALA A 401 12.76 28.55 -4.20
C ALA A 401 11.31 28.01 -4.15
N CYS A 402 11.02 26.97 -3.34
CA CYS A 402 9.65 26.51 -3.14
C CYS A 402 8.77 27.54 -2.40
N ALA A 403 9.38 28.50 -1.70
CA ALA A 403 8.73 29.62 -1.01
C ALA A 403 8.83 30.94 -1.81
N GLY A 404 9.22 30.89 -3.09
CA GLY A 404 9.30 32.07 -3.97
C GLY A 404 10.61 32.85 -3.90
N THR A 405 11.65 32.30 -3.26
CA THR A 405 12.97 32.94 -3.24
C THR A 405 13.68 32.77 -4.59
N LEU A 406 14.21 33.87 -5.15
CA LEU A 406 14.74 33.89 -6.52
C LEU A 406 16.28 33.81 -6.61
N THR A 407 16.99 34.05 -5.50
CA THR A 407 18.47 34.07 -5.49
C THR A 407 19.07 33.05 -4.52
N THR A 408 20.29 32.61 -4.81
CA THR A 408 21.03 31.66 -3.95
C THR A 408 21.29 32.22 -2.55
N GLY A 409 21.68 33.49 -2.45
CA GLY A 409 21.93 34.16 -1.17
C GLY A 409 20.70 34.22 -0.27
N GLU A 410 19.53 34.47 -0.85
CA GLU A 410 18.28 34.41 -0.10
C GLU A 410 17.87 32.97 0.26
N CYS A 411 18.12 31.99 -0.62
CA CYS A 411 17.85 30.58 -0.32
C CYS A 411 18.64 30.12 0.91
N LEU A 412 19.93 30.45 0.97
CA LEU A 412 20.80 30.17 2.13
C LEU A 412 20.26 30.83 3.40
N ARG A 413 19.90 32.12 3.31
CA ARG A 413 19.40 32.90 4.46
C ARG A 413 18.07 32.36 5.01
N TYR A 414 17.08 32.17 4.14
CA TYR A 414 15.76 31.70 4.56
C TYR A 414 15.78 30.21 4.96
N GLY A 415 16.65 29.41 4.35
CA GLY A 415 16.92 28.04 4.78
C GLY A 415 17.42 27.97 6.22
N ALA A 416 18.52 28.67 6.51
CA ALA A 416 19.06 28.74 7.87
C ALA A 416 18.04 29.24 8.90
N GLN A 417 17.26 30.28 8.54
CA GLN A 417 16.19 30.78 9.39
C GLN A 417 15.13 29.71 9.68
N ALA A 418 14.66 28.98 8.66
CA ALA A 418 13.64 27.95 8.84
C ALA A 418 14.13 26.77 9.71
N GLY A 419 15.39 26.36 9.55
CA GLY A 419 16.00 25.33 10.39
C GLY A 419 16.17 25.76 11.86
N ALA A 420 16.61 27.00 12.06
CA ALA A 420 16.71 27.60 13.39
C ALA A 420 15.32 27.71 14.06
N ASP A 421 14.33 28.23 13.35
CA ASP A 421 12.96 28.40 13.87
C ASP A 421 12.29 27.06 14.20
N ALA A 422 12.52 26.04 13.37
CA ALA A 422 12.05 24.68 13.65
C ALA A 422 12.66 24.13 14.95
N SER A 423 13.95 24.35 15.16
CA SER A 423 14.64 23.90 16.38
C SER A 423 14.20 24.67 17.62
N ILE A 424 14.06 26.00 17.50
CA ILE A 424 13.56 26.88 18.58
C ILE A 424 12.14 26.53 18.99
N ALA A 425 11.26 26.19 18.04
CA ALA A 425 9.90 25.76 18.34
C ALA A 425 9.83 24.50 19.22
N LEU A 426 10.91 23.72 19.25
CA LEU A 426 11.07 22.52 20.06
C LEU A 426 11.90 22.74 21.33
N GLY A 427 12.34 23.97 21.59
CA GLY A 427 13.14 24.35 22.75
C GLY A 427 14.65 24.15 22.58
N PHE A 428 15.14 23.83 21.37
CA PHE A 428 16.58 23.80 21.08
C PHE A 428 17.06 25.21 20.70
N VAL A 429 18.27 25.57 21.13
CA VAL A 429 18.86 26.90 20.85
C VAL A 429 19.99 26.71 19.84
N PRO A 430 19.82 27.13 18.58
CA PRO A 430 20.87 27.07 17.57
C PRO A 430 22.06 27.94 17.96
N GLU A 431 23.27 27.46 17.70
CA GLU A 431 24.45 28.30 17.80
C GLU A 431 24.41 29.43 16.76
N PRO A 432 24.93 30.64 17.07
CA PRO A 432 25.04 31.71 16.10
C PRO A 432 25.96 31.30 14.94
N GLN A 433 25.39 31.04 13.76
CA GLN A 433 26.16 30.70 12.57
C GLN A 433 26.48 31.92 11.69
N VAL A 434 27.70 31.95 11.14
CA VAL A 434 28.07 32.92 10.10
C VAL A 434 27.30 32.58 8.83
N ARG A 435 26.49 33.53 8.36
CA ARG A 435 25.63 33.32 7.18
C ARG A 435 26.48 33.25 5.92
N PRO A 436 26.39 32.17 5.12
CA PRO A 436 27.11 32.10 3.86
C PRO A 436 26.68 33.23 2.92
N THR A 437 27.64 33.74 2.15
CA THR A 437 27.42 34.85 1.22
C THR A 437 27.56 34.38 -0.22
N ALA A 438 26.54 34.63 -1.04
CA ALA A 438 26.57 34.34 -2.47
C ALA A 438 26.75 35.62 -3.29
N GLU A 439 27.27 35.48 -4.50
CA GLU A 439 27.37 36.58 -5.46
C GLU A 439 25.99 37.18 -5.77
N ARG A 440 25.94 38.51 -5.88
CA ARG A 440 24.70 39.24 -6.17
C ARG A 440 24.57 39.49 -7.65
N VAL A 441 23.70 38.73 -8.30
CA VAL A 441 23.28 38.97 -9.68
C VAL A 441 21.97 39.76 -9.68
N PRO A 442 21.85 40.88 -10.42
CA PRO A 442 20.59 41.59 -10.56
C PRO A 442 19.52 40.69 -11.18
N VAL A 443 18.33 40.65 -10.57
CA VAL A 443 17.17 39.91 -11.08
C VAL A 443 16.07 40.91 -11.43
N LEU A 444 15.76 41.03 -12.71
CA LEU A 444 14.56 41.74 -13.17
C LEU A 444 13.33 40.82 -13.07
N ALA A 445 12.18 41.44 -12.83
CA ALA A 445 10.91 40.73 -12.89
C ALA A 445 10.74 40.05 -14.27
N GLY A 446 10.28 38.80 -14.24
CA GLY A 446 9.93 38.07 -15.45
C GLY A 446 8.58 38.52 -16.02
N THR A 447 8.24 38.01 -17.20
CA THR A 447 6.88 38.10 -17.74
C THR A 447 6.21 36.73 -17.78
N ASN A 448 4.91 36.67 -17.51
CA ASN A 448 4.14 35.43 -17.53
C ASN A 448 3.61 35.17 -18.95
N LEU A 449 4.47 34.62 -19.82
CA LEU A 449 4.09 34.15 -21.15
C LEU A 449 3.86 32.64 -21.13
N THR A 450 2.61 32.22 -21.03
CA THR A 450 2.26 30.79 -20.98
C THR A 450 2.29 30.15 -22.37
N PHE A 451 1.70 30.82 -23.36
CA PHE A 451 1.71 30.37 -24.73
C PHE A 451 1.80 31.54 -25.72
N VAL A 452 2.34 31.25 -26.89
CA VAL A 452 2.48 32.17 -28.02
C VAL A 452 1.28 31.95 -28.96
N PRO A 453 0.43 32.97 -29.22
CA PRO A 453 -0.72 32.82 -30.10
C PRO A 453 -0.34 32.33 -31.51
N SER A 454 -1.20 31.52 -32.12
CA SER A 454 -1.02 30.99 -33.48
C SER A 454 -2.23 31.35 -34.35
N SER A 455 -2.03 31.58 -35.64
CA SER A 455 -3.11 31.82 -36.61
C SER A 455 -3.83 30.54 -37.05
N SER A 456 -3.33 29.36 -36.71
CA SER A 456 -3.94 28.06 -37.03
C SER A 456 -4.61 27.43 -35.79
N ASP A 457 -5.91 27.64 -35.64
CA ASP A 457 -6.73 27.12 -34.53
C ASP A 457 -7.44 25.79 -34.88
N THR A 458 -6.81 24.93 -35.69
CA THR A 458 -7.40 23.67 -36.16
C THR A 458 -6.93 22.44 -35.37
N GLU A 459 -7.72 21.36 -35.42
CA GLU A 459 -7.31 20.03 -34.98
C GLU A 459 -5.98 19.65 -35.68
N GLY A 460 -4.98 19.22 -34.91
CA GLY A 460 -3.62 18.95 -35.40
C GLY A 460 -2.59 20.09 -35.19
N THR A 461 -2.93 21.13 -34.42
CA THR A 461 -1.92 22.10 -33.93
C THR A 461 -0.79 21.40 -33.15
N THR A 462 0.40 22.00 -33.16
CA THR A 462 1.59 21.48 -32.48
C THR A 462 1.99 22.33 -31.28
N GLN A 463 1.04 23.05 -30.69
CA GLN A 463 1.20 23.81 -29.44
C GLN A 463 0.92 22.90 -28.24
N PHE A 464 1.91 22.09 -27.83
CA PHE A 464 1.74 21.11 -26.76
C PHE A 464 1.78 21.77 -25.38
N VAL A 465 0.73 21.55 -24.60
CA VAL A 465 0.60 21.96 -23.20
C VAL A 465 1.13 20.87 -22.27
N ASP A 466 0.78 19.61 -22.57
CA ASP A 466 1.30 18.44 -21.89
C ASP A 466 1.96 17.51 -22.89
N LEU A 467 3.29 17.46 -22.80
CA LEU A 467 4.12 16.67 -23.68
C LEU A 467 3.86 15.16 -23.49
N THR A 468 3.73 14.69 -22.26
CA THR A 468 3.52 13.26 -21.94
C THR A 468 2.19 12.76 -22.51
N ARG A 469 1.16 13.62 -22.49
CA ARG A 469 -0.21 13.27 -22.85
C ARG A 469 -0.58 13.61 -24.29
N ASP A 470 0.34 14.21 -25.04
CA ASP A 470 0.08 14.73 -26.39
C ASP A 470 -1.11 15.71 -26.40
N ALA A 471 -1.29 16.48 -25.32
CA ALA A 471 -2.40 17.43 -25.20
C ALA A 471 -1.95 18.84 -25.55
N THR A 472 -2.79 19.56 -26.29
CA THR A 472 -2.47 20.82 -26.95
C THR A 472 -3.39 21.96 -26.52
N VAL A 473 -3.06 23.19 -26.92
CA VAL A 473 -3.95 24.35 -26.74
C VAL A 473 -5.31 24.13 -27.41
N ALA A 474 -5.37 23.42 -28.55
CA ALA A 474 -6.64 23.10 -29.20
C ALA A 474 -7.51 22.16 -28.35
N ASP A 475 -6.90 21.22 -27.62
CA ASP A 475 -7.65 20.35 -26.70
C ASP A 475 -8.21 21.15 -25.51
N VAL A 476 -7.45 22.13 -25.00
CA VAL A 476 -7.93 23.06 -23.95
C VAL A 476 -9.08 23.92 -24.48
N ARG A 477 -8.94 24.52 -25.67
CA ARG A 477 -10.02 25.29 -26.33
C ARG A 477 -11.27 24.44 -26.55
N ARG A 478 -11.11 23.17 -26.95
CA ARG A 478 -12.24 22.25 -27.10
C ARG A 478 -12.95 22.00 -25.77
N ALA A 479 -12.20 21.83 -24.69
CA ALA A 479 -12.77 21.67 -23.35
C ALA A 479 -13.53 22.94 -22.90
N THR A 480 -12.93 24.12 -23.01
CA THR A 480 -13.57 25.38 -22.61
C THR A 480 -14.77 25.72 -23.52
N GLY A 481 -14.66 25.45 -24.82
CA GLY A 481 -15.74 25.58 -25.79
C GLY A 481 -16.93 24.64 -25.54
N ALA A 482 -16.70 23.51 -24.86
CA ALA A 482 -17.75 22.62 -24.36
C ALA A 482 -18.41 23.12 -23.05
N GLY A 483 -18.04 24.30 -22.56
CA GLY A 483 -18.58 24.91 -21.34
C GLY A 483 -17.83 24.52 -20.06
N LEU A 484 -16.67 23.86 -20.16
CA LEU A 484 -15.89 23.45 -18.99
C LEU A 484 -14.95 24.58 -18.54
N THR A 485 -15.24 25.21 -17.40
CA THR A 485 -14.47 26.35 -16.87
C THR A 485 -13.55 25.99 -15.70
N SER A 486 -13.85 24.91 -14.96
CA SER A 486 -13.00 24.44 -13.85
C SER A 486 -11.72 23.78 -14.37
N VAL A 487 -10.58 24.07 -13.74
CA VAL A 487 -9.28 23.42 -14.03
C VAL A 487 -9.37 21.90 -13.86
N GLU A 488 -10.19 21.43 -12.93
CA GLU A 488 -10.43 19.99 -12.69
C GLU A 488 -11.24 19.34 -13.83
N HIS A 489 -12.17 20.06 -14.46
CA HIS A 489 -12.89 19.58 -15.64
C HIS A 489 -11.98 19.54 -16.87
N VAL A 490 -11.19 20.58 -17.10
CA VAL A 490 -10.25 20.62 -18.24
C VAL A 490 -9.21 19.52 -18.09
N LYS A 491 -8.66 19.29 -16.90
CA LYS A 491 -7.79 18.15 -16.58
C LYS A 491 -8.41 16.81 -16.99
N ARG A 492 -9.67 16.55 -16.58
CA ARG A 492 -10.36 15.28 -16.88
C ARG A 492 -10.68 15.13 -18.37
N TYR A 493 -11.08 16.21 -19.03
CA TYR A 493 -11.44 16.19 -20.45
C TYR A 493 -10.21 15.97 -21.35
N THR A 494 -9.11 16.64 -21.05
CA THR A 494 -7.89 16.64 -21.88
C THR A 494 -6.86 15.61 -21.45
N THR A 495 -6.97 15.09 -20.23
CA THR A 495 -5.97 14.28 -19.52
C THR A 495 -4.65 15.01 -19.22
N ILE A 496 -4.59 16.34 -19.31
CA ILE A 496 -3.41 17.13 -18.92
C ILE A 496 -3.07 16.90 -17.43
N GLY A 497 -1.79 16.73 -17.12
CA GLY A 497 -1.29 16.52 -15.77
C GLY A 497 -1.56 15.13 -15.21
N THR A 498 -1.98 14.16 -16.04
CA THR A 498 -2.20 12.76 -15.63
C THR A 498 -1.11 11.81 -16.13
N GLY A 499 0.01 12.34 -16.65
CA GLY A 499 1.18 11.56 -17.04
C GLY A 499 1.99 11.04 -15.83
N HIS A 500 3.08 10.32 -16.09
CA HIS A 500 3.99 9.84 -15.03
C HIS A 500 4.61 11.00 -14.23
N GLU A 501 4.83 12.14 -14.89
CA GLU A 501 5.40 13.34 -14.25
C GLU A 501 4.38 14.14 -13.42
N GLN A 502 3.08 13.83 -13.53
CA GLN A 502 1.98 14.43 -12.74
C GLN A 502 1.87 15.96 -12.86
N GLY A 503 2.14 16.52 -14.04
CA GLY A 503 1.96 17.93 -14.32
C GLY A 503 3.01 18.88 -13.74
N LYS A 504 4.20 18.39 -13.39
CA LYS A 504 5.37 19.19 -13.00
C LYS A 504 5.72 20.24 -14.05
N THR A 505 5.60 19.92 -15.35
CA THR A 505 5.83 20.89 -16.44
C THR A 505 4.55 21.39 -17.11
N SER A 506 3.42 20.68 -16.97
CA SER A 506 2.18 21.00 -17.70
C SER A 506 1.07 21.61 -16.85
N GLY A 507 1.08 21.42 -15.52
CA GLY A 507 -0.02 21.80 -14.64
C GLY A 507 -0.27 23.30 -14.60
N ILE A 508 0.73 24.08 -14.18
CA ILE A 508 0.62 25.56 -14.13
C ILE A 508 0.50 26.15 -15.53
N VAL A 509 1.17 25.56 -16.52
CA VAL A 509 1.02 25.95 -17.93
C VAL A 509 -0.43 25.79 -18.37
N SER A 510 -1.10 24.69 -18.02
CA SER A 510 -2.52 24.49 -18.31
C SER A 510 -3.42 25.54 -17.66
N THR A 511 -3.20 25.86 -16.38
CA THR A 511 -3.92 26.95 -15.72
C THR A 511 -3.73 28.28 -16.45
N GLY A 512 -2.50 28.60 -16.86
CA GLY A 512 -2.22 29.83 -17.61
C GLY A 512 -2.86 29.87 -19.00
N VAL A 513 -2.95 28.74 -19.70
CA VAL A 513 -3.66 28.66 -20.98
C VAL A 513 -5.16 28.85 -20.78
N ILE A 514 -5.78 28.17 -19.80
CA ILE A 514 -7.21 28.33 -19.49
C ILE A 514 -7.52 29.79 -19.12
N ALA A 515 -6.71 30.40 -18.26
CA ALA A 515 -6.84 31.79 -17.85
C ALA A 515 -6.83 32.74 -19.05
N ALA A 516 -5.84 32.60 -19.93
CA ALA A 516 -5.73 33.41 -21.13
C ALA A 516 -6.88 33.19 -22.13
N LEU A 517 -7.35 31.95 -22.30
CA LEU A 517 -8.47 31.64 -23.18
C LEU A 517 -9.82 32.17 -22.68
N ASN A 518 -10.00 32.26 -21.36
CA ASN A 518 -11.24 32.72 -20.75
C ASN A 518 -11.21 34.20 -20.33
N GLY A 519 -10.06 34.89 -20.49
CA GLY A 519 -9.87 36.26 -20.00
C GLY A 519 -9.93 36.39 -18.47
N GLN A 520 -9.46 35.37 -17.75
CA GLN A 520 -9.51 35.28 -16.28
C GLN A 520 -8.11 35.41 -15.66
N HIS A 521 -8.05 35.82 -14.40
CA HIS A 521 -6.79 35.80 -13.65
C HIS A 521 -6.46 34.38 -13.17
N PRO A 522 -5.20 33.89 -13.25
CA PRO A 522 -4.84 32.53 -12.82
C PRO A 522 -5.20 32.20 -11.36
N ALA A 523 -5.22 33.20 -10.47
CA ALA A 523 -5.59 33.01 -9.07
C ALA A 523 -7.05 32.55 -8.89
N GLU A 524 -7.95 32.89 -9.82
CA GLU A 524 -9.37 32.51 -9.77
C GLU A 524 -9.60 31.03 -10.10
N LEU A 525 -8.70 30.45 -10.90
CA LEU A 525 -8.77 29.04 -11.31
C LEU A 525 -8.15 28.11 -10.26
N GLY A 526 -7.14 28.60 -9.54
CA GLY A 526 -6.35 27.81 -8.60
C GLY A 526 -5.54 26.70 -9.30
N THR A 527 -5.14 25.71 -8.50
CA THR A 527 -4.40 24.53 -8.96
C THR A 527 -5.26 23.28 -8.81
N THR A 528 -4.90 22.21 -9.52
CA THR A 528 -5.49 20.90 -9.25
C THR A 528 -4.94 20.32 -7.95
N THR A 529 -5.64 19.34 -7.38
CA THR A 529 -5.21 18.72 -6.11
C THR A 529 -3.86 18.02 -6.23
N PHE A 530 -2.91 18.33 -5.34
CA PHE A 530 -1.65 17.60 -5.19
C PHE A 530 -1.86 16.34 -4.35
N ARG A 531 -1.38 15.19 -4.83
CA ARG A 531 -1.51 13.89 -4.16
C ARG A 531 -0.16 13.21 -4.02
N ALA A 532 -0.03 12.37 -3.00
CA ALA A 532 1.06 11.41 -2.95
C ALA A 532 0.81 10.29 -3.98
N PRO A 533 1.87 9.66 -4.53
CA PRO A 533 3.27 9.97 -4.28
C PRO A 533 3.80 11.13 -5.17
N PHE A 534 4.78 11.92 -4.69
CA PHE A 534 5.42 13.01 -5.46
C PHE A 534 6.03 12.54 -6.79
N THR A 535 6.68 11.38 -6.76
CA THR A 535 7.11 10.58 -7.93
C THR A 535 6.69 9.14 -7.72
N PRO A 536 6.50 8.33 -8.78
CA PRO A 536 6.13 6.92 -8.64
C PRO A 536 7.03 6.14 -7.68
N VAL A 537 6.44 5.19 -6.96
CA VAL A 537 7.13 4.24 -6.07
C VAL A 537 6.71 2.84 -6.48
N SER A 538 7.66 1.89 -6.53
CA SER A 538 7.36 0.53 -6.92
C SER A 538 6.39 -0.13 -5.92
N PHE A 539 5.48 -0.97 -6.43
CA PHE A 539 4.65 -1.81 -5.55
C PHE A 539 5.52 -2.76 -4.72
N ALA A 540 6.67 -3.13 -5.28
CA ALA A 540 7.67 -3.96 -4.63
C ALA A 540 8.13 -3.38 -3.29
N ALA A 541 8.54 -2.12 -3.32
CA ALA A 541 9.00 -1.37 -2.16
C ALA A 541 7.89 -1.13 -1.13
N LEU A 542 6.68 -0.80 -1.57
CA LEU A 542 5.57 -0.52 -0.66
C LEU A 542 5.19 -1.73 0.20
N ALA A 543 5.21 -2.94 -0.36
CA ALA A 543 4.96 -4.17 0.40
C ALA A 543 6.15 -4.58 1.28
N GLY A 544 7.37 -4.15 0.95
CA GLY A 544 8.57 -4.49 1.71
C GLY A 544 8.75 -6.01 1.87
N GLN A 545 8.81 -6.47 3.13
CA GLN A 545 8.97 -7.87 3.51
C GLN A 545 7.64 -8.60 3.78
N GLU A 546 6.48 -7.95 3.63
CA GLU A 546 5.15 -8.56 3.78
C GLU A 546 4.83 -9.40 2.52
N ARG A 547 5.60 -10.48 2.32
CA ARG A 547 5.60 -11.35 1.13
C ARG A 547 5.86 -12.80 1.51
N GLY A 548 5.38 -13.73 0.69
CA GLY A 548 5.57 -15.16 0.94
C GLY A 548 5.03 -15.55 2.31
N ASP A 549 5.81 -16.31 3.08
CA ASP A 549 5.43 -16.77 4.42
C ASP A 549 5.34 -15.63 5.47
N LEU A 550 5.82 -14.42 5.15
CA LEU A 550 5.73 -13.24 6.01
C LEU A 550 4.55 -12.32 5.64
N TYR A 551 3.73 -12.68 4.65
CA TYR A 551 2.56 -11.89 4.27
C TYR A 551 1.53 -11.77 5.40
N ASP A 552 1.26 -12.88 6.08
CA ASP A 552 0.42 -12.94 7.28
C ASP A 552 1.00 -14.00 8.24
N PRO A 553 1.01 -13.80 9.57
CA PRO A 553 1.60 -14.75 10.50
C PRO A 553 0.99 -16.15 10.41
N VAL A 554 1.87 -17.15 10.38
CA VAL A 554 1.49 -18.57 10.48
C VAL A 554 1.59 -19.02 11.94
N ARG A 555 0.45 -19.33 12.56
CA ARG A 555 0.37 -19.84 13.93
C ARG A 555 0.37 -21.38 13.91
N VAL A 556 1.18 -21.98 14.77
CA VAL A 556 1.33 -23.43 14.90
C VAL A 556 1.27 -23.85 16.36
N THR A 557 0.70 -25.00 16.66
CA THR A 557 0.59 -25.50 18.04
C THR A 557 1.89 -26.14 18.52
N ALA A 558 2.00 -26.43 19.81
CA ALA A 558 3.12 -27.19 20.38
C ALA A 558 3.26 -28.63 19.80
N LEU A 559 2.26 -29.10 19.06
CA LEU A 559 2.21 -30.42 18.45
C LEU A 559 2.56 -30.40 16.95
N HIS A 560 2.79 -29.21 16.37
CA HIS A 560 2.93 -29.04 14.93
C HIS A 560 4.02 -29.92 14.30
N ASP A 561 5.22 -29.96 14.91
CA ASP A 561 6.32 -30.78 14.39
C ASP A 561 5.97 -32.28 14.34
N TRP A 562 5.10 -32.75 15.24
CA TRP A 562 4.62 -34.12 15.18
C TRP A 562 3.63 -34.33 14.03
N HIS A 563 2.70 -33.39 13.87
CA HIS A 563 1.72 -33.44 12.79
C HIS A 563 2.44 -33.51 11.44
N VAL A 564 3.46 -32.67 11.25
CA VAL A 564 4.34 -32.71 10.06
C VAL A 564 5.06 -34.06 9.95
N ALA A 565 5.66 -34.56 11.03
CA ALA A 565 6.38 -35.84 11.03
C ALA A 565 5.47 -37.06 10.77
N GLN A 566 4.17 -36.97 11.07
CA GLN A 566 3.17 -37.99 10.76
C GLN A 566 2.52 -37.82 9.38
N GLY A 567 2.94 -36.83 8.59
CA GLY A 567 2.40 -36.59 7.26
C GLY A 567 0.97 -36.03 7.26
N ALA A 568 0.61 -35.25 8.29
CA ALA A 568 -0.65 -34.53 8.30
C ALA A 568 -0.74 -33.55 7.11
N GLU A 569 -1.89 -33.51 6.46
CA GLU A 569 -2.26 -32.38 5.60
C GLU A 569 -2.81 -31.25 6.49
N PHE A 570 -2.69 -30.00 6.06
CA PHE A 570 -3.04 -28.84 6.89
C PHE A 570 -4.09 -27.92 6.24
N GLU A 571 -5.05 -27.49 7.05
CA GLU A 571 -6.02 -26.45 6.73
C GLU A 571 -5.59 -25.12 7.38
N ASN A 572 -5.89 -24.01 6.71
CA ASN A 572 -5.77 -22.66 7.28
C ASN A 572 -7.06 -22.29 8.01
N VAL A 573 -7.03 -22.31 9.34
CA VAL A 573 -8.16 -21.88 10.19
C VAL A 573 -7.83 -20.51 10.78
N GLY A 574 -8.20 -19.46 10.05
CA GLY A 574 -7.63 -18.13 10.25
C GLY A 574 -6.11 -18.17 10.03
N GLN A 575 -5.34 -17.69 10.99
CA GLN A 575 -3.87 -17.76 10.96
C GLN A 575 -3.30 -19.12 11.42
N TRP A 576 -4.12 -20.06 11.91
CA TRP A 576 -3.63 -21.35 12.40
C TRP A 576 -3.47 -22.37 11.29
N LYS A 577 -2.36 -23.11 11.34
CA LYS A 577 -2.20 -24.40 10.64
C LYS A 577 -2.73 -25.52 11.52
N ARG A 578 -3.91 -26.04 11.19
CA ARG A 578 -4.50 -27.20 11.88
C ARG A 578 -4.37 -28.44 11.01
N PRO A 579 -4.09 -29.62 11.59
CA PRO A 579 -4.19 -30.88 10.85
C PRO A 579 -5.59 -31.02 10.27
N TRP A 580 -5.67 -31.18 8.96
CA TRP A 580 -6.91 -31.37 8.22
C TRP A 580 -7.35 -32.84 8.28
N TYR A 581 -6.41 -33.75 7.96
CA TYR A 581 -6.51 -35.20 8.08
C TYR A 581 -5.10 -35.82 8.03
N TYR A 582 -4.98 -37.11 8.31
CA TYR A 582 -3.72 -37.86 8.35
C TYR A 582 -3.75 -39.03 7.35
N PRO A 583 -3.38 -38.79 6.08
CA PRO A 583 -3.39 -39.84 5.07
C PRO A 583 -2.32 -40.90 5.33
N ARG A 584 -2.68 -42.18 5.13
CA ARG A 584 -1.69 -43.24 4.95
C ARG A 584 -1.24 -43.30 3.50
N SER A 585 -0.11 -43.94 3.24
CA SER A 585 0.43 -44.09 1.88
C SER A 585 -0.63 -44.67 0.93
N GLY A 586 -1.01 -43.87 -0.09
CA GLY A 586 -1.97 -44.25 -1.12
C GLY A 586 -3.44 -43.94 -0.81
N GLU A 587 -3.75 -43.39 0.36
CA GLU A 587 -5.08 -42.88 0.66
C GLU A 587 -5.28 -41.47 0.10
N ASP A 588 -6.45 -41.21 -0.48
CA ASP A 588 -6.96 -39.86 -0.69
C ASP A 588 -7.65 -39.34 0.59
N MET A 589 -8.11 -38.10 0.55
CA MET A 589 -8.79 -37.46 1.67
C MET A 589 -10.03 -38.23 2.13
N GLU A 590 -10.92 -38.63 1.20
CA GLU A 590 -12.15 -39.35 1.55
C GLU A 590 -11.82 -40.67 2.26
N THR A 591 -10.88 -41.46 1.74
CA THR A 591 -10.47 -42.74 2.33
C THR A 591 -9.88 -42.55 3.73
N ALA A 592 -8.98 -41.58 3.89
CA ALA A 592 -8.36 -41.28 5.18
C ALA A 592 -9.39 -40.82 6.22
N VAL A 593 -10.27 -39.89 5.85
CA VAL A 593 -11.31 -39.34 6.72
C VAL A 593 -12.32 -40.41 7.12
N LEU A 594 -12.74 -41.29 6.21
CA LEU A 594 -13.63 -42.41 6.55
C LEU A 594 -12.99 -43.37 7.55
N ARG A 595 -11.71 -43.68 7.38
CA ARG A 595 -10.94 -44.50 8.32
C ARG A 595 -10.83 -43.83 9.68
N GLU A 596 -10.52 -42.54 9.73
CA GLU A 596 -10.43 -41.74 10.95
C GLU A 596 -11.78 -41.66 11.69
N CYS A 597 -12.88 -41.40 10.97
CA CYS A 597 -14.23 -41.42 11.52
C CYS A 597 -14.58 -42.77 12.14
N ARG A 598 -14.26 -43.88 11.43
CA ARG A 598 -14.48 -45.23 11.93
C ARG A 598 -13.68 -45.50 13.21
N ALA A 599 -12.41 -45.09 13.24
CA ALA A 599 -11.56 -45.25 14.43
C ALA A 599 -12.12 -44.50 15.65
N ALA A 600 -12.64 -43.28 15.46
CA ALA A 600 -13.25 -42.50 16.53
C ALA A 600 -14.55 -43.13 17.08
N ARG A 601 -15.33 -43.81 16.23
CA ARG A 601 -16.62 -44.44 16.59
C ARG A 601 -16.45 -45.84 17.18
N GLU A 602 -15.58 -46.65 16.59
CA GLU A 602 -15.45 -48.08 16.90
C GLU A 602 -14.29 -48.39 17.87
N GLY A 603 -13.33 -47.48 18.04
CA GLY A 603 -12.15 -47.68 18.88
C GLY A 603 -11.76 -46.44 19.66
N VAL A 604 -10.60 -45.86 19.35
CA VAL A 604 -10.11 -44.61 19.94
C VAL A 604 -9.37 -43.77 18.90
N ALA A 605 -9.62 -42.47 18.95
CA ALA A 605 -8.99 -41.46 18.11
C ALA A 605 -8.54 -40.26 18.94
N ILE A 606 -7.62 -39.47 18.39
CA ILE A 606 -7.00 -38.34 19.10
C ILE A 606 -6.88 -37.12 18.20
N GLN A 607 -7.20 -35.93 18.72
CA GLN A 607 -7.17 -34.68 17.98
C GLN A 607 -6.54 -33.55 18.78
N ASP A 608 -5.79 -32.70 18.07
CA ASP A 608 -5.29 -31.43 18.58
C ASP A 608 -6.40 -30.35 18.49
N VAL A 609 -6.92 -29.96 19.66
CA VAL A 609 -7.93 -28.91 19.81
C VAL A 609 -7.37 -27.69 20.56
N SER A 610 -6.04 -27.56 20.58
CA SER A 610 -5.33 -26.47 21.26
C SER A 610 -5.68 -25.08 20.72
N THR A 611 -6.23 -24.98 19.51
CA THR A 611 -6.51 -23.69 18.84
C THR A 611 -7.78 -23.00 19.31
N LEU A 612 -8.68 -23.68 20.03
CA LEU A 612 -9.89 -23.06 20.59
C LEU A 612 -9.53 -21.85 21.44
N GLY A 613 -10.32 -20.79 21.38
CA GLY A 613 -10.15 -19.66 22.30
C GLY A 613 -10.49 -20.09 23.72
N LYS A 614 -9.75 -19.57 24.70
CA LYS A 614 -9.90 -19.90 26.13
C LYS A 614 -9.75 -18.64 26.95
N ILE A 615 -10.72 -18.32 27.78
CA ILE A 615 -10.72 -17.09 28.60
C ILE A 615 -11.03 -17.47 30.06
N ASP A 616 -10.13 -17.12 30.97
CA ASP A 616 -10.36 -17.20 32.43
C ASP A 616 -11.17 -15.97 32.85
N VAL A 617 -12.36 -16.20 33.40
CA VAL A 617 -13.33 -15.19 33.84
C VAL A 617 -13.41 -15.24 35.34
N GLN A 618 -12.98 -14.17 36.00
CA GLN A 618 -12.75 -14.13 37.43
C GLN A 618 -13.48 -12.94 38.08
N GLY A 619 -14.02 -13.14 39.27
CA GLY A 619 -14.60 -12.07 40.07
C GLY A 619 -15.94 -12.44 40.71
N PRO A 620 -16.36 -11.70 41.74
CA PRO A 620 -17.60 -11.99 42.46
C PRO A 620 -18.85 -11.90 41.56
N ASP A 621 -18.80 -11.07 40.52
CA ASP A 621 -19.95 -10.82 39.64
C ASP A 621 -19.85 -11.62 38.32
N ALA A 622 -18.87 -12.54 38.21
CA ALA A 622 -18.61 -13.33 37.00
C ALA A 622 -19.81 -14.17 36.55
N ALA A 623 -20.52 -14.79 37.50
CA ALA A 623 -21.70 -15.58 37.23
C ALA A 623 -22.84 -14.74 36.63
N GLU A 624 -23.01 -13.51 37.12
CA GLU A 624 -23.99 -12.55 36.61
C GLU A 624 -23.60 -12.07 35.23
N PHE A 625 -22.34 -11.70 35.04
CA PHE A 625 -21.82 -11.29 33.74
C PHE A 625 -22.04 -12.35 32.66
N LEU A 626 -21.71 -13.61 32.95
CA LEU A 626 -21.93 -14.72 32.03
C LEU A 626 -23.42 -14.99 31.78
N ASP A 627 -24.29 -14.72 32.76
CA ASP A 627 -25.73 -14.70 32.54
C ASP A 627 -26.17 -13.53 31.64
N ARG A 628 -25.48 -12.38 31.60
CA ARG A 628 -25.85 -11.32 30.64
C ARG A 628 -25.38 -11.67 29.22
N VAL A 629 -24.22 -12.30 29.09
CA VAL A 629 -23.57 -12.64 27.81
C VAL A 629 -24.23 -13.82 27.10
N TYR A 630 -24.38 -14.96 27.79
CA TYR A 630 -24.85 -16.18 27.16
C TYR A 630 -26.38 -16.26 27.12
N THR A 631 -26.90 -17.04 26.18
CA THR A 631 -28.35 -17.27 26.03
C THR A 631 -28.95 -18.11 27.17
N ASN A 632 -28.19 -19.05 27.75
CA ASN A 632 -28.60 -19.88 28.89
C ASN A 632 -28.16 -19.28 30.25
N LYS A 633 -28.45 -19.98 31.35
CA LYS A 633 -28.24 -19.48 32.73
C LYS A 633 -27.01 -20.12 33.41
N ILE A 634 -25.83 -19.54 33.24
CA ILE A 634 -24.54 -19.98 33.78
C ILE A 634 -24.46 -19.91 35.31
N SER A 635 -25.13 -18.95 35.96
CA SER A 635 -25.10 -18.79 37.43
C SER A 635 -25.56 -20.01 38.24
N THR A 636 -26.25 -20.97 37.61
CA THR A 636 -26.67 -22.24 38.24
C THR A 636 -25.65 -23.37 38.12
N LEU A 637 -24.53 -23.15 37.43
CA LEU A 637 -23.51 -24.16 37.17
C LEU A 637 -22.67 -24.39 38.43
N LYS A 638 -22.73 -25.60 38.97
CA LYS A 638 -21.96 -25.99 40.16
C LYS A 638 -20.46 -26.13 39.83
N PRO A 639 -19.54 -25.87 40.78
CA PRO A 639 -18.13 -26.19 40.63
C PRO A 639 -17.92 -27.66 40.21
N GLY A 640 -16.90 -27.92 39.39
CA GLY A 640 -16.66 -29.25 38.82
C GLY A 640 -17.53 -29.59 37.61
N ARG A 641 -18.45 -28.71 37.20
CA ARG A 641 -19.35 -28.92 36.05
C ARG A 641 -19.00 -28.02 34.88
N ILE A 642 -19.37 -28.49 33.70
CA ILE A 642 -19.23 -27.80 32.42
C ILE A 642 -20.63 -27.62 31.82
N ARG A 643 -20.84 -26.57 31.03
CA ARG A 643 -22.07 -26.35 30.27
C ARG A 643 -21.75 -25.76 28.90
N TYR A 644 -22.34 -26.31 27.85
CA TYR A 644 -22.34 -25.69 26.53
C TYR A 644 -23.23 -24.43 26.53
N ALA A 645 -22.80 -23.36 25.89
CA ALA A 645 -23.49 -22.09 25.87
C ALA A 645 -23.29 -21.36 24.55
N VAL A 646 -24.32 -20.63 24.11
CA VAL A 646 -24.32 -19.87 22.85
C VAL A 646 -24.35 -18.38 23.16
N MET A 647 -23.46 -17.63 22.51
CA MET A 647 -23.44 -16.17 22.53
C MET A 647 -24.20 -15.61 21.33
N CYS A 648 -24.89 -14.49 21.55
CA CYS A 648 -25.54 -13.76 20.47
C CYS A 648 -25.05 -12.32 20.42
N GLY A 649 -25.10 -11.73 19.22
CA GLY A 649 -25.04 -10.27 19.07
C GLY A 649 -26.31 -9.61 19.65
N SER A 650 -26.32 -8.28 19.73
CA SER A 650 -27.51 -7.52 20.16
C SER A 650 -28.72 -7.73 19.22
N ASP A 651 -28.47 -8.15 17.99
CA ASP A 651 -29.48 -8.52 16.99
C ASP A 651 -30.09 -9.92 17.18
N GLY A 652 -29.63 -10.69 18.17
CA GLY A 652 -30.12 -12.03 18.48
C GLY A 652 -29.53 -13.14 17.60
N MET A 653 -28.63 -12.82 16.68
CA MET A 653 -27.99 -13.81 15.82
C MET A 653 -26.85 -14.49 16.56
N VAL A 654 -26.60 -15.76 16.25
CA VAL A 654 -25.49 -16.52 16.85
C VAL A 654 -24.18 -15.86 16.45
N PHE A 655 -23.41 -15.46 17.45
CA PHE A 655 -22.12 -14.80 17.30
C PHE A 655 -20.97 -15.80 17.50
N ASP A 656 -21.00 -16.56 18.58
CA ASP A 656 -20.02 -17.59 18.92
C ASP A 656 -20.65 -18.61 19.88
N ASP A 657 -19.96 -19.71 20.15
CA ASP A 657 -20.39 -20.75 21.09
C ASP A 657 -19.19 -21.43 21.75
N GLY A 658 -19.49 -22.24 22.76
CA GLY A 658 -18.48 -23.07 23.39
C GLY A 658 -18.92 -23.59 24.73
N THR A 659 -17.95 -23.91 25.59
CA THR A 659 -18.21 -24.48 26.91
C THR A 659 -17.78 -23.55 28.02
N VAL A 660 -18.56 -23.54 29.09
CA VAL A 660 -18.26 -22.81 30.32
C VAL A 660 -18.00 -23.83 31.41
N LEU A 661 -16.78 -23.83 31.93
CA LEU A 661 -16.34 -24.64 33.06
C LEU A 661 -16.40 -23.82 34.34
N CYS A 662 -17.08 -24.30 35.37
CA CYS A 662 -17.09 -23.67 36.69
C CYS A 662 -15.95 -24.23 37.55
N ALA A 663 -14.90 -23.41 37.75
CA ALA A 663 -13.71 -23.80 38.50
C ALA A 663 -13.90 -23.66 40.02
N GLY A 664 -14.80 -22.77 40.42
CA GLY A 664 -15.11 -22.44 41.80
C GLY A 664 -16.04 -21.23 41.87
N GLU A 665 -16.32 -20.74 43.07
CA GLU A 665 -17.08 -19.51 43.24
C GLU A 665 -16.35 -18.33 42.57
N GLY A 666 -17.04 -17.63 41.68
CA GLY A 666 -16.50 -16.48 40.94
C GLY A 666 -15.37 -16.80 39.96
N ARG A 667 -15.17 -18.08 39.58
CA ARG A 667 -14.13 -18.46 38.62
C ARG A 667 -14.63 -19.43 37.55
N TYR A 668 -14.53 -19.00 36.30
CA TYR A 668 -14.96 -19.76 35.14
C TYR A 668 -13.87 -19.80 34.08
N LEU A 669 -13.77 -20.92 33.36
CA LEU A 669 -12.98 -20.99 32.14
C LEU A 669 -13.97 -21.19 30.99
N ILE A 670 -14.02 -20.24 30.06
CA ILE A 670 -14.86 -20.36 28.87
C ILE A 670 -14.01 -20.74 27.67
N THR A 671 -14.55 -21.60 26.82
CA THR A 671 -14.00 -21.87 25.48
C THR A 671 -14.85 -21.16 24.42
N THR A 672 -14.21 -20.81 23.32
CA THR A 672 -14.82 -20.18 22.15
C THR A 672 -14.39 -20.94 20.90
N THR A 673 -14.98 -20.62 19.74
CA THR A 673 -14.45 -21.13 18.48
C THR A 673 -13.00 -20.68 18.23
N THR A 674 -12.28 -21.38 17.35
CA THR A 674 -10.89 -21.01 17.00
C THR A 674 -10.82 -19.64 16.33
N GLY A 675 -11.74 -19.37 15.39
CA GLY A 675 -11.79 -18.09 14.65
C GLY A 675 -12.29 -16.92 15.50
N GLY A 676 -13.20 -17.18 16.45
CA GLY A 676 -13.81 -16.15 17.29
C GLY A 676 -12.98 -15.71 18.51
N ALA A 677 -11.87 -16.40 18.83
CA ALA A 677 -11.16 -16.23 20.10
C ALA A 677 -10.84 -14.78 20.50
N ALA A 678 -10.27 -13.99 19.58
CA ALA A 678 -9.96 -12.58 19.84
C ALA A 678 -11.24 -11.73 19.89
N GLY A 679 -12.13 -11.90 18.91
CA GLY A 679 -13.38 -11.14 18.82
C GLY A 679 -14.30 -11.35 20.03
N VAL A 680 -14.34 -12.55 20.61
CA VAL A 680 -15.09 -12.81 21.84
C VAL A 680 -14.47 -12.08 23.02
N LEU A 681 -13.15 -12.11 23.22
CA LEU A 681 -12.54 -11.37 24.32
C LEU A 681 -12.81 -9.86 24.20
N ASP A 682 -12.62 -9.30 23.02
CA ASP A 682 -12.86 -7.89 22.75
C ASP A 682 -14.33 -7.53 23.00
N TRP A 683 -15.26 -8.39 22.58
CA TRP A 683 -16.69 -8.22 22.84
C TRP A 683 -17.00 -8.21 24.34
N LEU A 684 -16.45 -9.15 25.11
CA LEU A 684 -16.67 -9.22 26.55
C LEU A 684 -16.09 -7.99 27.28
N GLU A 685 -14.89 -7.54 26.89
CA GLU A 685 -14.25 -6.34 27.42
C GLU A 685 -15.03 -5.07 27.06
N ASP A 686 -15.55 -4.95 25.84
CA ASP A 686 -16.36 -3.80 25.40
C ASP A 686 -17.58 -3.64 26.31
N TRP A 687 -18.35 -4.70 26.55
CA TRP A 687 -19.51 -4.64 27.45
C TRP A 687 -19.14 -4.32 28.90
N LEU A 688 -18.03 -4.87 29.43
CA LEU A 688 -17.59 -4.56 30.80
C LEU A 688 -17.12 -3.10 30.94
N GLN A 689 -16.38 -2.59 29.95
CA GLN A 689 -15.77 -1.27 30.03
C GLN A 689 -16.72 -0.13 29.65
N THR A 690 -17.76 -0.40 28.85
CA THR A 690 -18.65 0.64 28.32
C THR A 690 -20.06 0.61 28.88
N GLU A 691 -20.61 -0.57 29.20
CA GLU A 691 -22.02 -0.73 29.60
C GLU A 691 -22.18 -1.18 31.05
N TRP A 692 -21.41 -2.17 31.50
CA TRP A 692 -21.54 -2.81 32.82
C TRP A 692 -20.33 -2.54 33.72
N THR A 693 -19.93 -1.27 33.75
CA THR A 693 -18.75 -0.77 34.48
C THR A 693 -18.79 -0.98 36.00
N ASP A 694 -19.96 -1.35 36.54
CA ASP A 694 -20.18 -1.67 37.94
C ASP A 694 -19.86 -3.13 38.30
N LEU A 695 -19.84 -4.04 37.31
CA LEU A 695 -19.53 -5.45 37.52
C LEU A 695 -18.05 -5.66 37.81
N ARG A 696 -17.73 -6.36 38.89
CA ARG A 696 -16.35 -6.70 39.26
C ARG A 696 -15.97 -8.03 38.62
N VAL A 697 -15.61 -7.96 37.34
CA VAL A 697 -15.17 -9.09 36.54
C VAL A 697 -13.83 -8.76 35.87
N HIS A 698 -12.94 -9.73 35.85
CA HIS A 698 -11.66 -9.69 35.16
C HIS A 698 -11.62 -10.82 34.14
N LEU A 699 -11.21 -10.48 32.93
CA LEU A 699 -11.04 -11.41 31.83
C LEU A 699 -9.55 -11.59 31.55
N THR A 700 -9.14 -12.81 31.23
CA THR A 700 -7.76 -13.08 30.80
C THR A 700 -7.77 -14.15 29.73
N SER A 701 -7.28 -13.81 28.54
CA SER A 701 -7.00 -14.83 27.52
C SER A 701 -5.97 -15.81 28.04
N VAL A 702 -6.34 -17.08 28.06
CA VAL A 702 -5.46 -18.21 28.35
C VAL A 702 -5.40 -19.17 27.15
N THR A 703 -5.79 -18.70 25.96
CA THR A 703 -5.83 -19.47 24.71
C THR A 703 -4.52 -20.20 24.44
N GLU A 704 -3.39 -19.48 24.48
CA GLU A 704 -2.05 -20.03 24.22
C GLU A 704 -1.38 -20.65 25.44
N GLN A 705 -1.93 -20.45 26.63
CA GLN A 705 -1.40 -21.08 27.85
C GLN A 705 -1.63 -22.60 27.82
N TRP A 706 -2.72 -23.06 27.19
CA TRP A 706 -3.16 -24.45 27.21
C TRP A 706 -2.97 -25.13 25.85
N ALA A 707 -2.23 -26.23 25.84
CA ALA A 707 -2.41 -27.26 24.84
C ALA A 707 -3.58 -28.15 25.26
N THR A 708 -4.44 -28.50 24.32
CA THR A 708 -5.66 -29.28 24.57
C THR A 708 -5.74 -30.43 23.59
N ILE A 709 -5.88 -31.64 24.14
CA ILE A 709 -5.90 -32.89 23.39
C ILE A 709 -7.25 -33.56 23.62
N ALA A 710 -8.01 -33.78 22.55
CA ALA A 710 -9.25 -34.54 22.61
C ALA A 710 -8.95 -36.03 22.35
N LEU A 711 -9.24 -36.88 23.32
CA LEU A 711 -9.22 -38.34 23.20
C LEU A 711 -10.65 -38.85 23.11
N VAL A 712 -11.01 -39.46 21.98
CA VAL A 712 -12.40 -39.70 21.58
C VAL A 712 -12.61 -41.18 21.24
N GLY A 713 -13.74 -41.74 21.68
CA GLY A 713 -14.19 -43.08 21.32
C GLY A 713 -14.45 -43.98 22.54
N PRO A 714 -15.10 -45.14 22.33
CA PRO A 714 -15.45 -46.06 23.42
C PRO A 714 -14.24 -46.54 24.23
N GLN A 715 -13.05 -46.63 23.61
CA GLN A 715 -11.82 -47.05 24.29
C GLN A 715 -11.02 -45.90 24.92
N ALA A 716 -11.50 -44.65 24.84
CA ALA A 716 -10.80 -43.48 25.38
C ALA A 716 -10.56 -43.58 26.90
N ARG A 717 -11.51 -44.14 27.65
CA ARG A 717 -11.36 -44.35 29.10
C ARG A 717 -10.17 -45.26 29.42
N ASP A 718 -10.07 -46.38 28.72
CA ASP A 718 -9.04 -47.39 28.95
C ASP A 718 -7.64 -46.85 28.62
N VAL A 719 -7.52 -46.12 27.51
CA VAL A 719 -6.26 -45.49 27.10
C VAL A 719 -5.83 -44.43 28.12
N LEU A 720 -6.74 -43.52 28.53
CA LEU A 720 -6.42 -42.51 29.53
C LEU A 720 -6.04 -43.15 30.89
N GLY A 721 -6.74 -44.22 31.28
CA GLY A 721 -6.50 -44.94 32.54
C GLY A 721 -5.11 -45.59 32.64
N ARG A 722 -4.44 -45.87 31.51
CA ARG A 722 -3.07 -46.41 31.50
C ARG A 722 -2.01 -45.38 31.89
N VAL A 723 -2.30 -44.10 31.68
CA VAL A 723 -1.36 -42.99 31.90
C VAL A 723 -1.83 -42.01 32.97
N SER A 724 -2.96 -42.27 33.62
CA SER A 724 -3.58 -41.38 34.60
C SER A 724 -3.94 -42.14 35.88
N THR A 725 -3.88 -41.46 37.03
CA THR A 725 -4.40 -42.00 38.29
C THR A 725 -5.75 -41.37 38.68
N ILE A 726 -6.40 -40.66 37.76
CA ILE A 726 -7.75 -40.12 37.94
C ILE A 726 -8.74 -41.29 37.94
N ASP A 727 -9.76 -41.23 38.80
CA ASP A 727 -10.90 -42.14 38.72
C ASP A 727 -11.79 -41.75 37.53
N LEU A 728 -11.84 -42.62 36.51
CA LEU A 728 -12.52 -42.38 35.24
C LEU A 728 -13.87 -43.12 35.14
N ASP A 729 -14.33 -43.72 36.24
CA ASP A 729 -15.64 -44.37 36.28
C ASP A 729 -16.77 -43.37 35.98
N ASN A 730 -17.85 -43.86 35.37
CA ASN A 730 -18.96 -43.00 34.95
C ASN A 730 -19.70 -42.35 36.11
N ASP A 731 -19.79 -43.03 37.27
CA ASP A 731 -20.51 -42.52 38.42
C ASP A 731 -19.70 -41.42 39.13
N THR A 732 -18.37 -41.53 39.13
CA THR A 732 -17.46 -40.57 39.77
C THR A 732 -17.04 -39.44 38.84
N PHE A 733 -16.91 -39.69 37.54
CA PHE A 733 -16.56 -38.70 36.53
C PHE A 733 -17.63 -38.60 35.41
N PRO A 734 -18.86 -38.12 35.73
CA PRO A 734 -20.00 -38.08 34.80
C PRO A 734 -19.84 -37.09 33.64
N PHE A 735 -20.68 -37.21 32.61
CA PHE A 735 -20.67 -36.32 31.43
C PHE A 735 -20.77 -34.83 31.82
N MET A 736 -20.04 -33.96 31.11
CA MET A 736 -19.97 -32.52 31.36
C MET A 736 -19.51 -32.17 32.78
N SER A 737 -18.47 -32.87 33.24
CA SER A 737 -17.71 -32.53 34.45
C SER A 737 -16.21 -32.46 34.13
N TRP A 738 -15.42 -32.00 35.08
CA TRP A 738 -13.97 -31.91 34.96
C TRP A 738 -13.27 -32.22 36.28
N VAL A 739 -12.00 -32.61 36.18
CA VAL A 739 -11.13 -32.87 37.34
C VAL A 739 -9.69 -32.49 37.02
N ASP A 740 -8.98 -31.96 38.01
CA ASP A 740 -7.53 -31.81 37.94
C ASP A 740 -6.87 -33.09 38.47
N GLY A 741 -5.87 -33.62 37.77
CA GLY A 741 -5.14 -34.81 38.21
C GLY A 741 -3.90 -35.09 37.36
N PRO A 742 -3.09 -36.10 37.74
CA PRO A 742 -1.89 -36.44 36.99
C PRO A 742 -2.23 -37.24 35.72
N VAL A 743 -1.70 -36.82 34.58
CA VAL A 743 -1.68 -37.54 33.30
C VAL A 743 -0.24 -37.59 32.82
N ALA A 744 0.30 -38.79 32.58
CA ALA A 744 1.70 -39.05 32.28
C ALA A 744 2.68 -38.32 33.23
N GLY A 745 2.33 -38.26 34.53
CA GLY A 745 3.13 -37.59 35.56
C GLY A 745 3.05 -36.06 35.57
N ARG A 746 2.27 -35.43 34.68
CA ARG A 746 2.02 -33.97 34.67
C ARG A 746 0.64 -33.65 35.22
N ARG A 747 0.52 -32.51 35.90
CA ARG A 747 -0.78 -31.99 36.30
C ARG A 747 -1.54 -31.55 35.06
N ALA A 748 -2.68 -32.18 34.81
CA ALA A 748 -3.59 -31.86 33.73
C ALA A 748 -4.99 -31.57 34.28
N ARG A 749 -5.74 -30.78 33.53
CA ARG A 749 -7.19 -30.65 33.70
C ARG A 749 -7.87 -31.50 32.66
N VAL A 750 -8.59 -32.52 33.10
CA VAL A 750 -9.32 -33.43 32.23
C VAL A 750 -10.79 -33.03 32.26
N CYS A 751 -11.37 -32.80 31.09
CA CYS A 751 -12.76 -32.41 30.90
C CYS A 751 -13.49 -33.50 30.12
N ARG A 752 -14.66 -33.94 30.59
CA ARG A 752 -15.49 -34.91 29.85
C ARG A 752 -16.46 -34.17 28.93
N ILE A 753 -15.90 -33.60 27.86
CA ILE A 753 -16.58 -32.87 26.77
C ILE A 753 -16.50 -33.71 25.51
N SER A 754 -17.56 -33.71 24.70
CA SER A 754 -17.59 -34.40 23.42
C SER A 754 -18.25 -33.53 22.36
N PHE A 755 -17.58 -33.41 21.22
CA PHE A 755 -18.12 -32.79 20.00
C PHE A 755 -18.41 -33.83 18.90
N SER A 756 -18.32 -35.12 19.23
CA SER A 756 -18.63 -36.24 18.32
C SER A 756 -19.86 -37.05 18.75
N GLY A 757 -20.29 -36.91 20.02
CA GLY A 757 -21.33 -37.75 20.62
C GLY A 757 -20.82 -39.08 21.20
N GLU A 758 -19.55 -39.44 20.98
CA GLU A 758 -18.90 -40.55 21.69
C GLU A 758 -18.44 -40.12 23.09
N LEU A 759 -18.04 -41.09 23.91
CA LEU A 759 -17.20 -40.82 25.08
C LEU A 759 -15.94 -40.06 24.65
N ALA A 760 -15.63 -38.98 25.35
CA ALA A 760 -14.45 -38.18 25.07
C ALA A 760 -13.91 -37.48 26.32
N TYR A 761 -12.60 -37.28 26.31
CA TYR A 761 -11.86 -36.53 27.32
C TYR A 761 -10.99 -35.48 26.63
N GLU A 762 -11.14 -34.21 27.03
CA GLU A 762 -10.23 -33.13 26.67
C GLU A 762 -9.19 -32.94 27.78
N ILE A 763 -7.93 -33.20 27.47
CA ILE A 763 -6.81 -33.09 28.39
C ILE A 763 -6.13 -31.75 28.16
N ASN A 764 -6.22 -30.86 29.15
CA ASN A 764 -5.63 -29.52 29.13
C ASN A 764 -4.37 -29.50 29.97
N VAL A 765 -3.24 -29.12 29.36
CA VAL A 765 -1.95 -28.92 30.04
C VAL A 765 -1.30 -27.61 29.60
N PRO A 766 -0.38 -27.02 30.38
CA PRO A 766 0.48 -25.95 29.88
C PRO A 766 1.08 -26.33 28.53
N TRP A 767 1.08 -25.42 27.56
CA TRP A 767 1.37 -25.74 26.16
C TRP A 767 2.69 -26.48 25.95
N TRP A 768 3.72 -26.17 26.76
CA TRP A 768 5.04 -26.81 26.70
C TRP A 768 5.06 -28.29 27.12
N HIS A 769 3.99 -28.77 27.76
CA HIS A 769 3.78 -30.21 28.05
C HIS A 769 2.92 -30.90 27.01
N GLY A 770 2.31 -30.15 26.06
CA GLY A 770 1.38 -30.71 25.08
C GLY A 770 1.97 -31.90 24.33
N ARG A 771 3.22 -31.75 23.83
CA ARG A 771 3.94 -32.79 23.10
C ARG A 771 4.13 -34.08 23.90
N GLU A 772 4.59 -33.95 25.14
CA GLU A 772 4.83 -35.05 26.06
C GLU A 772 3.53 -35.83 26.33
N ILE A 773 2.43 -35.13 26.59
CA ILE A 773 1.12 -35.76 26.84
C ILE A 773 0.54 -36.41 25.59
N TRP A 774 0.69 -35.76 24.43
CA TRP A 774 0.26 -36.31 23.15
C TRP A 774 0.92 -37.65 22.87
N GLU A 775 2.25 -37.72 22.96
CA GLU A 775 3.00 -38.95 22.72
C GLU A 775 2.64 -40.03 23.74
N ALA A 776 2.50 -39.68 25.02
CA ALA A 776 2.14 -40.64 26.06
C ALA A 776 0.75 -41.26 25.82
N LEU A 777 -0.24 -40.46 25.41
CA LEU A 777 -1.57 -40.94 25.05
C LEU A 777 -1.54 -41.80 23.78
N PHE A 778 -0.79 -41.34 22.76
CA PHE A 778 -0.64 -42.06 21.51
C PHE A 778 0.02 -43.43 21.71
N ASP A 779 1.09 -43.50 22.50
CA ASP A 779 1.78 -44.75 22.81
C ASP A 779 0.90 -45.68 23.66
N ALA A 780 0.15 -45.15 24.63
CA ALA A 780 -0.77 -45.92 25.45
C ALA A 780 -1.93 -46.52 24.65
N GLY A 781 -2.36 -45.88 23.56
CA GLY A 781 -3.44 -46.33 22.68
C GLY A 781 -3.01 -47.17 21.47
N ARG A 782 -1.69 -47.45 21.31
CA ARG A 782 -1.21 -48.31 20.20
C ARG A 782 -1.87 -49.69 20.15
N PRO A 783 -2.10 -50.41 21.27
CA PRO A 783 -2.76 -51.72 21.22
C PRO A 783 -4.18 -51.66 20.64
N GLU A 784 -4.85 -50.52 20.75
CA GLU A 784 -6.18 -50.22 20.24
C GLU A 784 -6.16 -49.58 18.84
N SER A 785 -4.99 -49.47 18.21
CA SER A 785 -4.81 -48.75 16.94
C SER A 785 -5.30 -47.31 16.98
N ILE A 786 -4.97 -46.58 18.06
CA ILE A 786 -5.30 -45.16 18.21
C ILE A 786 -4.96 -44.37 16.94
N THR A 787 -5.93 -43.60 16.47
CA THR A 787 -5.84 -42.92 15.17
C THR A 787 -5.85 -41.41 15.37
N PRO A 788 -4.83 -40.66 14.91
CA PRO A 788 -4.89 -39.21 14.91
C PRO A 788 -5.90 -38.78 13.84
N TYR A 789 -6.69 -37.73 14.13
CA TYR A 789 -7.63 -37.18 13.17
C TYR A 789 -7.62 -35.64 13.19
N GLY A 790 -8.00 -35.05 12.06
CA GLY A 790 -7.95 -33.61 11.83
C GLY A 790 -9.31 -32.90 11.85
N THR A 791 -9.35 -31.69 11.33
CA THR A 791 -10.57 -30.87 11.24
C THR A 791 -11.66 -31.51 10.38
N GLU A 792 -11.30 -32.23 9.32
CA GLU A 792 -12.32 -32.82 8.43
C GLU A 792 -13.12 -33.91 9.15
N THR A 793 -12.43 -34.88 9.74
CA THR A 793 -13.09 -35.93 10.54
C THR A 793 -13.87 -35.33 11.71
N MET A 794 -13.36 -34.27 12.35
CA MET A 794 -14.12 -33.54 13.37
C MET A 794 -15.44 -32.99 12.81
N HIS A 795 -15.43 -32.41 11.61
CA HIS A 795 -16.62 -31.90 10.93
C HIS A 795 -17.62 -32.99 10.56
N VAL A 796 -17.15 -34.17 10.12
CA VAL A 796 -18.05 -35.31 9.87
C VAL A 796 -18.71 -35.76 11.18
N LEU A 797 -17.92 -36.01 12.23
CA LEU A 797 -18.41 -36.56 13.50
C LEU A 797 -19.42 -35.66 14.20
N ARG A 798 -19.20 -34.34 14.18
CA ARG A 798 -20.13 -33.35 14.75
C ARG A 798 -21.41 -33.21 13.91
N ALA A 799 -21.28 -33.29 12.58
CA ALA A 799 -22.43 -33.16 11.69
C ALA A 799 -23.35 -34.38 11.76
N GLU A 800 -22.81 -35.58 11.97
CA GLU A 800 -23.59 -36.78 12.26
C GLU A 800 -24.49 -36.61 13.51
N LYS A 801 -24.07 -35.76 14.47
CA LYS A 801 -24.83 -35.40 15.67
C LYS A 801 -25.68 -34.13 15.51
N GLY A 802 -25.64 -33.48 14.36
CA GLY A 802 -26.35 -32.23 14.11
C GLY A 802 -25.82 -31.04 14.89
N PHE A 803 -24.56 -31.08 15.34
CA PHE A 803 -23.93 -29.93 15.99
C PHE A 803 -23.50 -28.91 14.93
N PRO A 804 -23.87 -27.62 15.05
CA PRO A 804 -23.46 -26.59 14.11
C PRO A 804 -22.00 -26.18 14.34
N ILE A 805 -21.38 -25.64 13.29
CA ILE A 805 -20.14 -24.87 13.36
C ILE A 805 -20.48 -23.41 13.05
N VAL A 806 -20.15 -22.51 13.98
CA VAL A 806 -20.33 -21.07 13.75
C VAL A 806 -19.48 -20.63 12.54
N GLY A 807 -20.10 -19.88 11.63
CA GLY A 807 -19.48 -19.44 10.38
C GLY A 807 -19.63 -20.42 9.20
N GLN A 808 -20.07 -21.65 9.46
CA GLN A 808 -20.40 -22.64 8.42
C GLN A 808 -21.92 -22.91 8.38
N ASP A 809 -22.50 -23.30 9.52
CA ASP A 809 -23.95 -23.49 9.68
C ASP A 809 -24.67 -22.23 10.18
N THR A 810 -23.91 -21.15 10.41
CA THR A 810 -24.41 -19.81 10.69
C THR A 810 -23.72 -18.79 9.79
N ASP A 811 -24.47 -17.79 9.33
CA ASP A 811 -24.03 -16.78 8.36
C ASP A 811 -24.26 -15.34 8.85
N GLY A 812 -24.44 -15.16 10.16
CA GLY A 812 -24.85 -13.90 10.77
C GLY A 812 -26.35 -13.61 10.70
N THR A 813 -27.18 -14.50 10.13
CA THR A 813 -28.65 -14.35 10.07
C THR A 813 -29.41 -15.42 10.85
N ILE A 814 -28.67 -16.36 11.46
CA ILE A 814 -29.22 -17.56 12.11
C ILE A 814 -29.27 -17.35 13.62
N THR A 815 -30.46 -17.52 14.19
CA THR A 815 -30.69 -17.48 15.64
C THR A 815 -30.48 -18.87 16.27
N PRO A 816 -30.30 -18.98 17.60
CA PRO A 816 -30.31 -20.28 18.27
C PRO A 816 -31.60 -21.09 18.02
N TYR A 817 -32.73 -20.42 17.75
CA TYR A 817 -33.99 -21.08 17.40
C TYR A 817 -33.93 -21.73 16.03
N ASP A 818 -33.35 -21.03 15.06
CA ASP A 818 -33.17 -21.51 13.69
C ASP A 818 -32.26 -22.76 13.67
N LEU A 819 -31.27 -22.84 14.57
CA LEU A 819 -30.40 -24.02 14.77
C LEU A 819 -31.10 -25.20 15.46
N GLY A 820 -32.36 -25.05 15.89
CA GLY A 820 -33.04 -26.05 16.72
C GLY A 820 -32.57 -26.07 18.18
N MET A 821 -31.72 -25.13 18.59
CA MET A 821 -31.15 -25.01 19.95
C MET A 821 -32.05 -24.24 20.92
N ASN A 822 -33.36 -24.43 20.82
CA ASN A 822 -34.37 -23.88 21.73
C ASN A 822 -34.03 -24.12 23.22
N TRP A 823 -33.41 -25.27 23.51
CA TRP A 823 -33.01 -25.70 24.84
C TRP A 823 -31.86 -24.86 25.43
N ALA A 824 -31.06 -24.19 24.58
CA ALA A 824 -29.97 -23.32 24.98
C ALA A 824 -30.43 -21.87 25.23
N VAL A 825 -31.70 -21.53 24.97
CA VAL A 825 -32.21 -20.17 25.19
C VAL A 825 -33.05 -20.11 26.46
N SER A 826 -32.61 -19.30 27.42
CA SER A 826 -33.31 -19.18 28.71
C SER A 826 -34.63 -18.41 28.57
N LYS A 827 -35.71 -19.04 29.03
CA LYS A 827 -37.03 -18.40 29.17
C LYS A 827 -37.21 -17.68 30.50
N SER A 828 -36.39 -18.00 31.50
CA SER A 828 -36.56 -17.53 32.89
C SER A 828 -35.67 -16.35 33.25
N LYS A 829 -34.60 -16.09 32.49
CA LYS A 829 -33.77 -14.89 32.67
C LYS A 829 -34.56 -13.66 32.28
N HIS A 830 -34.41 -12.57 33.02
CA HIS A 830 -35.02 -11.29 32.65
C HIS A 830 -34.54 -10.85 31.27
N ASP A 831 -33.22 -10.77 31.09
CA ASP A 831 -32.59 -10.39 29.83
C ASP A 831 -31.24 -11.10 29.61
N PHE A 832 -30.73 -11.02 28.38
CA PHE A 832 -29.35 -11.34 27.96
C PHE A 832 -29.11 -10.74 26.56
N LEU A 833 -27.86 -10.63 26.14
CA LEU A 833 -27.49 -10.06 24.84
C LEU A 833 -28.21 -10.76 23.69
N GLY A 834 -28.99 -9.98 22.93
CA GLY A 834 -29.77 -10.47 21.79
C GLY A 834 -31.19 -10.92 22.10
N LYS A 835 -31.55 -11.16 23.37
CA LYS A 835 -32.88 -11.70 23.74
C LYS A 835 -34.03 -10.86 23.18
N ARG A 836 -33.93 -9.54 23.33
CA ARG A 836 -34.94 -8.58 22.87
C ARG A 836 -35.21 -8.69 21.37
N SER A 837 -34.22 -9.09 20.59
CA SER A 837 -34.30 -9.12 19.13
C SER A 837 -35.11 -10.30 18.60
N PHE A 838 -35.35 -11.34 19.40
CA PHE A 838 -36.21 -12.47 19.04
C PHE A 838 -37.68 -12.08 18.86
N ASP A 839 -38.10 -10.96 19.44
CA ASP A 839 -39.47 -10.45 19.32
C ASP A 839 -39.72 -9.54 18.11
N ARG A 840 -38.71 -9.33 17.25
CA ARG A 840 -38.85 -8.51 16.04
C ARG A 840 -39.68 -9.23 14.97
N GLN A 841 -40.21 -8.45 14.03
CA GLN A 841 -41.05 -8.99 12.95
C GLN A 841 -40.35 -10.10 12.14
N ASP A 842 -39.08 -9.92 11.79
CA ASP A 842 -38.34 -10.91 10.99
C ASP A 842 -38.04 -12.21 11.75
N THR A 843 -37.65 -12.14 13.02
CA THR A 843 -37.37 -13.32 13.85
C THR A 843 -38.64 -14.08 14.25
N ARG A 844 -39.81 -13.44 14.13
CA ARG A 844 -41.13 -14.06 14.35
C ARG A 844 -41.73 -14.71 13.10
N ARG A 845 -41.09 -14.57 11.94
CA ARG A 845 -41.58 -15.21 10.72
C ARG A 845 -41.63 -16.73 10.88
N THR A 846 -42.65 -17.35 10.31
CA THR A 846 -42.82 -18.82 10.31
C THR A 846 -42.04 -19.50 9.19
N ASP A 847 -41.49 -18.73 8.26
CA ASP A 847 -40.73 -19.21 7.11
C ASP A 847 -39.24 -18.91 7.23
N ARG A 848 -38.69 -18.79 8.45
CA ARG A 848 -37.23 -18.63 8.62
C ARG A 848 -36.50 -19.89 8.14
N LYS A 849 -35.26 -19.72 7.66
CA LYS A 849 -34.40 -20.85 7.38
C LYS A 849 -34.02 -21.51 8.70
N GLN A 850 -34.16 -22.82 8.75
CA GLN A 850 -33.92 -23.63 9.94
C GLN A 850 -32.96 -24.75 9.60
N LEU A 851 -32.05 -25.06 10.52
CA LEU A 851 -31.08 -26.12 10.34
C LEU A 851 -31.80 -27.47 10.40
N VAL A 852 -31.64 -28.26 9.33
CA VAL A 852 -32.21 -29.59 9.13
C VAL A 852 -31.16 -30.53 8.56
N GLY A 853 -31.46 -31.83 8.61
CA GLY A 853 -30.69 -32.83 7.88
C GLY A 853 -31.19 -32.98 6.43
N ILE A 854 -30.30 -33.35 5.52
CA ILE A 854 -30.61 -33.69 4.13
C ILE A 854 -29.98 -35.04 3.80
N LEU A 855 -30.77 -35.92 3.20
CA LEU A 855 -30.35 -37.24 2.74
C LEU A 855 -30.61 -37.36 1.24
N PRO A 856 -29.56 -37.39 0.39
CA PRO A 856 -29.73 -37.68 -1.03
C PRO A 856 -30.35 -39.05 -1.25
N GLU A 857 -31.27 -39.18 -2.21
CA GLU A 857 -31.90 -40.49 -2.50
C GLU A 857 -30.86 -41.52 -2.97
N ASP A 858 -29.86 -41.08 -3.74
CA ASP A 858 -28.66 -41.88 -4.01
C ASP A 858 -27.73 -41.85 -2.78
N PRO A 859 -27.55 -42.97 -2.06
CA PRO A 859 -26.67 -43.01 -0.88
C PRO A 859 -25.19 -42.78 -1.23
N GLU A 860 -24.80 -42.99 -2.49
CA GLU A 860 -23.45 -42.72 -2.97
C GLU A 860 -23.23 -41.24 -3.30
N LEU A 861 -24.27 -40.41 -3.34
CA LEU A 861 -24.10 -38.99 -3.62
C LEU A 861 -23.73 -38.19 -2.36
N VAL A 862 -22.67 -37.39 -2.46
CA VAL A 862 -22.32 -36.33 -1.51
C VAL A 862 -22.59 -34.99 -2.21
N LEU A 863 -23.40 -34.14 -1.59
CA LEU A 863 -23.72 -32.82 -2.15
C LEU A 863 -22.53 -31.87 -1.98
N SER A 864 -22.46 -30.82 -2.79
CA SER A 864 -21.51 -29.73 -2.53
C SER A 864 -22.02 -28.86 -1.38
N GLU A 865 -21.15 -28.49 -0.46
CA GLU A 865 -21.44 -27.40 0.48
C GLU A 865 -21.75 -26.12 -0.32
N GLY A 866 -22.79 -25.37 0.08
CA GLY A 866 -23.33 -24.23 -0.66
C GLY A 866 -24.32 -24.57 -1.78
N ALA A 867 -24.58 -25.85 -2.04
CA ALA A 867 -25.59 -26.27 -3.02
C ALA A 867 -26.98 -25.69 -2.67
N GLN A 868 -27.65 -25.15 -3.68
CA GLN A 868 -28.99 -24.59 -3.52
C GLN A 868 -30.04 -25.69 -3.45
N LEU A 869 -31.10 -25.46 -2.70
CA LEU A 869 -32.23 -26.38 -2.58
C LEU A 869 -33.48 -25.71 -3.15
N VAL A 870 -34.21 -26.44 -3.99
CA VAL A 870 -35.45 -25.97 -4.65
C VAL A 870 -36.60 -26.93 -4.40
N GLU A 871 -37.82 -26.40 -4.45
CA GLU A 871 -39.03 -27.11 -4.07
C GLU A 871 -39.42 -28.24 -5.05
N THR A 872 -39.26 -28.00 -6.36
CA THR A 872 -39.85 -28.85 -7.41
C THR A 872 -38.81 -29.37 -8.40
N GLN A 873 -39.09 -30.55 -8.97
CA GLN A 873 -38.28 -31.15 -10.03
C GLN A 873 -38.42 -30.38 -11.35
N ASP A 874 -39.62 -29.92 -11.66
CA ASP A 874 -39.86 -29.05 -12.80
C ASP A 874 -39.66 -27.60 -12.35
N LEU A 875 -38.61 -26.95 -12.86
CA LEU A 875 -38.28 -25.59 -12.46
C LEU A 875 -39.25 -24.57 -13.09
N PRO A 876 -39.73 -23.58 -12.33
CA PRO A 876 -40.46 -22.45 -12.90
C PRO A 876 -39.55 -21.58 -13.77
N GLU A 877 -40.14 -20.63 -14.51
CA GLU A 877 -39.35 -19.63 -15.21
C GLU A 877 -38.45 -18.84 -14.24
N PRO A 878 -37.20 -18.54 -14.63
CA PRO A 878 -36.30 -17.77 -13.78
C PRO A 878 -36.87 -16.39 -13.39
N PRO A 879 -36.58 -15.90 -12.17
CA PRO A 879 -35.75 -16.53 -11.16
C PRO A 879 -36.48 -17.67 -10.42
N VAL A 880 -35.82 -18.83 -10.32
CA VAL A 880 -36.32 -19.98 -9.56
C VAL A 880 -36.23 -19.67 -8.06
N PRO A 881 -37.33 -19.76 -7.30
CA PRO A 881 -37.30 -19.56 -5.85
C PRO A 881 -36.45 -20.61 -5.15
N MET A 882 -35.49 -20.17 -4.34
CA MET A 882 -34.67 -21.05 -3.52
C MET A 882 -35.36 -21.32 -2.19
N LEU A 883 -35.37 -22.58 -1.78
CA LEU A 883 -35.90 -23.01 -0.50
C LEU A 883 -34.84 -22.95 0.62
N GLY A 884 -33.58 -23.09 0.27
CA GLY A 884 -32.50 -23.19 1.24
C GLY A 884 -31.18 -23.51 0.58
N HIS A 885 -30.20 -23.85 1.41
CA HIS A 885 -28.90 -24.28 0.93
C HIS A 885 -28.25 -25.27 1.90
N VAL A 886 -27.39 -26.11 1.35
CA VAL A 886 -26.53 -27.04 2.10
C VAL A 886 -25.41 -26.25 2.78
N THR A 887 -25.21 -26.47 4.08
CA THR A 887 -24.16 -25.81 4.89
C THR A 887 -22.98 -26.73 5.13
N SER A 888 -23.25 -28.02 5.36
CA SER A 888 -22.24 -29.04 5.64
C SER A 888 -22.55 -30.32 4.88
N SER A 889 -21.60 -30.97 4.21
CA SER A 889 -21.87 -32.18 3.42
C SER A 889 -20.73 -33.18 3.44
N TYR A 890 -21.04 -34.44 3.77
CA TYR A 890 -20.01 -35.46 3.97
C TYR A 890 -20.46 -36.85 3.53
N ARG A 891 -19.48 -37.70 3.24
CA ARG A 891 -19.63 -39.15 3.31
C ARG A 891 -19.48 -39.59 4.77
N SER A 892 -20.44 -40.34 5.29
CA SER A 892 -20.34 -40.94 6.63
C SER A 892 -19.97 -42.42 6.55
N ALA A 893 -18.87 -42.79 7.21
CA ALA A 893 -18.50 -44.19 7.42
C ALA A 893 -19.53 -44.93 8.31
N THR A 894 -20.15 -44.20 9.25
CA THR A 894 -21.07 -44.73 10.25
C THR A 894 -22.46 -44.99 9.67
N LEU A 895 -22.95 -44.07 8.84
CA LEU A 895 -24.25 -44.15 8.19
C LEU A 895 -24.18 -44.95 6.87
N GLY A 896 -22.97 -45.14 6.32
CA GLY A 896 -22.74 -45.85 5.06
C GLY A 896 -23.31 -45.12 3.84
N ARG A 897 -23.38 -43.78 3.90
CA ARG A 897 -23.99 -42.95 2.84
C ARG A 897 -23.52 -41.50 2.90
N GLY A 898 -23.81 -40.73 1.85
CA GLY A 898 -23.77 -39.28 1.86
C GLY A 898 -24.92 -38.68 2.67
N PHE A 899 -24.63 -37.60 3.38
CA PHE A 899 -25.60 -36.83 4.16
C PHE A 899 -25.17 -35.36 4.24
N SER A 900 -26.08 -34.48 4.64
CA SER A 900 -25.77 -33.05 4.76
C SER A 900 -26.57 -32.35 5.85
N LEU A 901 -26.04 -31.27 6.39
CA LEU A 901 -26.83 -30.26 7.10
C LEU A 901 -27.19 -29.13 6.12
N ALA A 902 -28.36 -28.54 6.30
CA ALA A 902 -28.84 -27.47 5.45
C ALA A 902 -29.72 -26.48 6.21
N LEU A 903 -29.74 -25.24 5.73
CA LEU A 903 -30.63 -24.18 6.18
C LEU A 903 -31.80 -24.07 5.21
N VAL A 904 -32.98 -24.51 5.64
CA VAL A 904 -34.18 -24.65 4.79
C VAL A 904 -35.33 -23.84 5.37
N HIS A 905 -36.02 -23.06 4.52
CA HIS A 905 -37.20 -22.29 4.92
C HIS A 905 -38.26 -23.20 5.56
N ASN A 906 -38.63 -22.89 6.81
CA ASN A 906 -39.57 -23.67 7.63
C ASN A 906 -39.16 -25.15 7.81
N GLY A 907 -37.86 -25.46 7.74
CA GLY A 907 -37.34 -26.83 7.66
C GLY A 907 -37.82 -27.79 8.75
N HIS A 908 -37.99 -27.32 10.00
CA HIS A 908 -38.40 -28.19 11.13
C HIS A 908 -39.80 -28.80 10.96
N HIS A 909 -40.64 -28.21 10.10
CA HIS A 909 -41.98 -28.69 9.79
C HIS A 909 -42.06 -29.49 8.48
N ARG A 910 -40.91 -29.79 7.88
CA ARG A 910 -40.80 -30.38 6.53
C ARG A 910 -40.05 -31.72 6.51
N HIS A 911 -39.84 -32.33 7.67
CA HIS A 911 -39.18 -33.63 7.73
C HIS A 911 -39.98 -34.69 6.95
N GLY A 912 -39.31 -35.41 6.05
CA GLY A 912 -39.90 -36.37 5.14
C GLY A 912 -40.24 -35.81 3.75
N ASP A 913 -40.21 -34.49 3.55
CA ASP A 913 -40.40 -33.90 2.23
C ASP A 913 -39.22 -34.23 1.30
N THR A 914 -39.53 -34.53 0.04
CA THR A 914 -38.54 -34.59 -1.05
C THR A 914 -38.43 -33.23 -1.72
N ILE A 915 -37.21 -32.71 -1.79
CA ILE A 915 -36.83 -31.48 -2.48
C ILE A 915 -35.70 -31.78 -3.46
N TYR A 916 -35.19 -30.77 -4.19
CA TYR A 916 -34.21 -31.00 -5.25
C TYR A 916 -32.99 -30.10 -5.10
N SER A 917 -31.82 -30.64 -5.44
CA SER A 917 -30.57 -29.88 -5.56
C SER A 917 -30.09 -29.88 -7.01
N PRO A 918 -29.72 -28.74 -7.61
CA PRO A 918 -29.12 -28.73 -8.94
C PRO A 918 -27.66 -29.19 -8.86
N LEU A 919 -27.30 -30.24 -9.60
CA LEU A 919 -25.95 -30.79 -9.68
C LEU A 919 -25.65 -31.20 -11.12
N GLY A 920 -24.58 -30.66 -11.71
CA GLY A 920 -24.14 -31.04 -13.06
C GLY A 920 -25.14 -30.75 -14.19
N GLY A 921 -26.12 -29.86 -13.97
CA GLY A 921 -27.21 -29.59 -14.92
C GLY A 921 -28.45 -30.46 -14.73
N GLU A 922 -28.44 -31.37 -13.75
CA GLU A 922 -29.59 -32.20 -13.37
C GLU A 922 -30.12 -31.79 -11.99
N LEU A 923 -31.36 -32.16 -11.69
CA LEU A 923 -31.96 -31.98 -10.37
C LEU A 923 -32.01 -33.31 -9.64
N VAL A 924 -31.19 -33.43 -8.60
CA VAL A 924 -31.12 -34.64 -7.78
C VAL A 924 -32.12 -34.55 -6.64
N PRO A 925 -32.96 -35.59 -6.42
CA PRO A 925 -33.90 -35.62 -5.31
C PRO A 925 -33.17 -35.87 -3.99
N VAL A 926 -33.57 -35.13 -2.95
CA VAL A 926 -33.03 -35.24 -1.59
C VAL A 926 -34.18 -35.13 -0.60
N THR A 927 -34.09 -35.85 0.53
CA THR A 927 -35.12 -35.88 1.56
C THR A 927 -34.69 -35.07 2.78
N ILE A 928 -35.58 -34.21 3.29
CA ILE A 928 -35.37 -33.44 4.53
C ILE A 928 -35.56 -34.36 5.74
N THR A 929 -34.65 -34.30 6.71
CA THR A 929 -34.71 -35.06 7.97
C THR A 929 -34.43 -34.19 9.19
N GLU A 930 -34.56 -34.78 10.37
CA GLU A 930 -33.98 -34.20 11.60
C GLU A 930 -32.45 -34.03 11.44
N THR A 931 -31.88 -33.10 12.21
CA THR A 931 -30.43 -32.79 12.17
C THR A 931 -29.54 -33.88 12.77
N VAL A 932 -30.06 -34.72 13.66
CA VAL A 932 -29.28 -35.77 14.32
C VAL A 932 -29.42 -37.08 13.55
N PHE A 933 -28.37 -37.50 12.84
CA PHE A 933 -28.40 -38.71 12.02
C PHE A 933 -27.98 -39.96 12.79
N TYR A 934 -27.05 -39.79 13.74
CA TYR A 934 -26.42 -40.90 14.45
C TYR A 934 -26.70 -40.87 15.95
N ASP A 935 -27.01 -42.03 16.52
CA ASP A 935 -27.26 -42.25 17.97
C ASP A 935 -28.18 -41.17 18.59
N LYS A 936 -29.42 -41.07 18.08
CA LYS A 936 -30.37 -40.03 18.50
C LYS A 936 -30.65 -40.04 20.00
N GLN A 937 -30.63 -41.21 20.63
CA GLN A 937 -30.88 -41.38 22.06
C GLN A 937 -29.64 -41.08 22.92
N GLY A 938 -28.46 -40.95 22.32
CA GLY A 938 -27.21 -40.70 23.04
C GLY A 938 -26.73 -41.89 23.85
N ALA A 939 -27.00 -43.11 23.40
CA ALA A 939 -26.65 -44.35 24.09
C ALA A 939 -25.13 -44.54 24.22
N ARG A 940 -24.33 -43.91 23.34
CA ARG A 940 -22.87 -44.03 23.30
C ARG A 940 -22.11 -42.94 24.07
N ARG A 941 -22.84 -42.01 24.68
CA ARG A 941 -22.29 -40.86 25.43
C ARG A 941 -21.30 -41.26 26.53
N ASP A 942 -21.51 -42.45 27.11
CA ASP A 942 -20.84 -42.87 28.34
C ASP A 942 -19.86 -44.05 28.11
N GLY A 943 -19.55 -44.37 26.84
CA GLY A 943 -18.63 -45.43 26.44
C GLY A 943 -19.31 -46.74 26.08
#